data_AF-A0A954CNC6-F1
#
_entry.id   AF-A0A954CNC6-F1
#
_cell.length_a   1.000
_cell.length_b   1.000
_cell.length_c   1.000
_cell.angle_alpha   90.00
_cell.angle_beta   90.00
_cell.angle_gamma   90.00
#
_symmetry.space_group_name_H-M   'P 1'
#
loop_
_entity.id
_entity.type
_entity.pdbx_description
1 polymer ?
#
loop_
_entity_poly.entity_id
_entity_poly.type
_entity_poly.pdbx_seq_one_letter_code
_entity_poly.pdbx_strand_id
1 'polypeptide(L)'
;MIRSQILAASLLLAVTVTAQDPAKDIRSSEVDKRLDAVEALLKQGDDAAGELLVQALRDKDWEVQERAAAALGQLRYAKAIKKLAELALDGEIARVRNTAADALAEIDGPAAVELLIKKVKSKKTALVTCEALGRIWARTGAGPVDKLQKLLEHKELAVREAAAVAWLAGNAERAQALGELVKHKELVVRAAALELVARAPRPDDAGVLAELLGGTVQDDTIERRILAAATAIVVAADVAERPAVAGRLLDAAEVQPERLARLASRLHRAECLTADAALERVKSALKGDDTGRSAAAKSLGEIGGEAAFEAVQRAFERERSSRVRYQLVSAAARTLGVQNESVANFIALATTDAEPRVRERAIVLLGDREVKGGYESCAQALQDGAWTVVCAAAVSLGKTFEDRAVEPLVRLTKHDDWRRRGAAAVGLMHLNRAAVVEPLIELVGDDVPMVRNAAHYALMRIFTYRSAELDQRAWRDYWAEQKGKFLFRDWRTIEENRKKYGYSVPDREIYDGLDVVVFKSRGDHIENLLEKLEIPYRTTESSKVTEAGLHPEAIFVSNCTGEIVPDDVMPLEWFVHTGGALFGSCWALHETIERVYPGVIEKLPTPRGQVLGDVRAAPCSHDSDYLNGVFPAHVTPIYHLEGAHLIRVVDPERAEVLIDSPDAAQTYGGGNLAAWFRVGHGVILDSVNHFDLQGLEVAPGLKTPEERQVYAIDHMGLGYSEWREIQRKAYWRNATKASKEVPDRSAFRFLTNFVRNKRIHD
;
A
#
# COMPACT_ATOMS: atom_id res chain seq x y z
N MET A 1 35.12 15.23 -60.43
CA MET A 1 33.90 15.99 -60.79
C MET A 1 32.76 15.34 -60.02
N ILE A 2 32.09 15.88 -59.01
CA ILE A 2 31.97 17.21 -58.41
C ILE A 2 31.69 16.95 -56.91
N ARG A 3 32.71 17.17 -56.07
CA ARG A 3 32.55 17.88 -54.79
C ARG A 3 31.75 19.17 -55.05
N SER A 4 30.93 19.55 -54.07
CA SER A 4 30.21 20.84 -53.93
C SER A 4 28.74 20.76 -54.37
N GLN A 5 27.81 21.10 -53.46
CA GLN A 5 26.35 20.97 -53.53
C GLN A 5 25.89 19.54 -53.18
N ILE A 6 25.87 19.11 -51.91
CA ILE A 6 24.80 19.37 -50.93
C ILE A 6 25.46 19.41 -49.55
N LEU A 7 26.05 20.55 -49.22
CA LEU A 7 26.55 20.91 -47.89
C LEU A 7 25.91 22.23 -47.43
N ALA A 8 24.76 22.57 -48.03
CA ALA A 8 24.07 23.86 -47.89
C ALA A 8 22.57 23.71 -47.55
N ALA A 9 22.15 22.57 -47.01
CA ALA A 9 20.79 22.35 -46.49
C ALA A 9 20.76 21.81 -45.05
N SER A 10 21.91 21.79 -44.37
CA SER A 10 22.04 21.33 -42.97
C SER A 10 22.38 22.46 -41.99
N LEU A 11 22.18 23.73 -42.39
CA LEU A 11 22.61 24.89 -41.60
C LEU A 11 21.52 25.95 -41.35
N LEU A 12 20.25 25.66 -41.65
CA LEU A 12 19.15 26.64 -41.52
C LEU A 12 17.85 25.98 -41.00
N LEU A 13 17.96 25.32 -39.85
CA LEU A 13 16.91 25.44 -38.82
C LEU A 13 17.64 25.76 -37.52
N ALA A 14 18.10 27.00 -37.45
CA ALA A 14 18.42 27.64 -36.20
C ALA A 14 17.12 27.69 -35.39
N VAL A 15 16.86 26.63 -34.61
CA VAL A 15 16.20 26.80 -33.33
C VAL A 15 17.09 27.80 -32.62
N THR A 16 16.60 29.02 -32.44
CA THR A 16 17.19 29.98 -31.52
C THR A 16 17.13 29.36 -30.13
N VAL A 17 18.09 28.51 -29.79
CA VAL A 17 18.58 28.43 -28.42
C VAL A 17 19.22 29.79 -28.22
N THR A 18 18.41 30.77 -27.80
CA THR A 18 18.98 31.94 -27.13
C THR A 18 19.89 31.35 -26.07
N ALA A 19 21.19 31.68 -26.10
CA ALA A 19 22.06 31.38 -24.98
C ALA A 19 21.35 31.95 -23.74
N GLN A 20 20.73 31.08 -22.95
CA GLN A 20 20.10 31.45 -21.69
C GLN A 20 21.23 32.03 -20.85
N ASP A 21 21.07 33.26 -20.39
CA ASP A 21 22.01 33.90 -19.47
C ASP A 21 21.51 33.55 -18.08
N PRO A 22 22.09 32.55 -17.39
CA PRO A 22 21.53 32.05 -16.14
C PRO A 22 21.53 33.13 -15.05
N ALA A 23 22.47 34.09 -15.11
CA ALA A 23 22.53 35.22 -14.18
C ALA A 23 21.37 36.21 -14.36
N LYS A 24 20.84 36.33 -15.58
CA LYS A 24 19.64 37.10 -15.88
C LYS A 24 18.38 36.28 -15.58
N ASP A 25 18.35 35.03 -16.02
CA ASP A 25 17.17 34.17 -15.95
C ASP A 25 16.82 33.78 -14.51
N ILE A 26 17.80 33.67 -13.61
CA ILE A 26 17.56 33.48 -12.16
C ILE A 26 16.80 34.65 -11.50
N ARG A 27 16.73 35.81 -12.16
CA ARG A 27 15.95 36.98 -11.71
C ARG A 27 14.65 37.17 -12.50
N SER A 28 14.30 36.22 -13.36
CA SER A 28 13.10 36.27 -14.18
C SER A 28 11.82 36.26 -13.33
N SER A 29 10.79 36.94 -13.80
CA SER A 29 9.44 36.81 -13.23
C SER A 29 8.83 35.42 -13.43
N GLU A 30 9.26 34.70 -14.47
CA GLU A 30 8.82 33.35 -14.82
C GLU A 30 9.57 32.31 -13.98
N VAL A 31 8.84 31.42 -13.30
CA VAL A 31 9.42 30.39 -12.43
C VAL A 31 10.24 29.39 -13.25
N ASP A 32 9.72 28.93 -14.39
CA ASP A 32 10.38 27.90 -15.18
C ASP A 32 11.76 28.37 -15.69
N LYS A 33 11.88 29.64 -16.10
CA LYS A 33 13.19 30.26 -16.41
C LYS A 33 14.14 30.29 -15.22
N ARG A 34 13.64 30.52 -14.00
CA ARG A 34 14.47 30.47 -12.79
C ARG A 34 14.92 29.05 -12.47
N LEU A 35 14.06 28.04 -12.67
CA LEU A 35 14.41 26.63 -12.49
C LEU A 35 15.47 26.18 -13.51
N ASP A 36 15.28 26.51 -14.79
CA ASP A 36 16.26 26.28 -15.86
C ASP A 36 17.60 26.96 -15.53
N ALA A 37 17.54 28.19 -15.00
CA ALA A 37 18.73 28.93 -14.57
C ALA A 37 19.46 28.22 -13.42
N VAL A 38 18.77 27.68 -12.41
CA VAL A 38 19.39 26.89 -11.33
C VAL A 38 20.15 25.70 -11.91
N GLU A 39 19.57 24.97 -12.87
CA GLU A 39 20.22 23.83 -13.51
C GLU A 39 21.43 24.25 -14.36
N ALA A 40 21.33 25.37 -15.07
CA ALA A 40 22.45 25.92 -15.84
C ALA A 40 23.61 26.40 -14.94
N LEU A 41 23.30 27.06 -13.81
CA LEU A 41 24.28 27.51 -12.82
C LEU A 41 24.99 26.33 -12.15
N LEU A 42 24.26 25.26 -11.82
CA LEU A 42 24.86 24.00 -11.33
C LEU A 42 25.87 23.43 -12.34
N LYS A 43 25.52 23.41 -13.64
CA LYS A 43 26.43 22.94 -14.69
C LYS A 43 27.65 23.85 -14.89
N GLN A 44 27.48 25.16 -14.70
CA GLN A 44 28.57 26.13 -14.78
C GLN A 44 29.58 25.95 -13.64
N GLY A 45 29.10 25.82 -12.41
CA GLY A 45 29.88 25.40 -11.24
C GLY A 45 31.01 26.34 -10.80
N ASP A 46 31.09 27.56 -11.34
CA ASP A 46 32.05 28.56 -10.89
C ASP A 46 31.57 29.34 -9.65
N ASP A 47 32.46 30.15 -9.08
CA ASP A 47 32.19 30.93 -7.86
C ASP A 47 31.01 31.91 -8.05
N ALA A 48 30.89 32.50 -9.25
CA ALA A 48 29.81 33.41 -9.59
C ALA A 48 28.46 32.67 -9.62
N ALA A 49 28.43 31.45 -10.15
CA ALA A 49 27.25 30.60 -10.12
C ALA A 49 26.86 30.22 -8.70
N GLY A 50 27.83 29.89 -7.85
CA GLY A 50 27.61 29.65 -6.42
C GLY A 50 26.96 30.83 -5.70
N GLU A 51 27.43 32.06 -5.93
CA GLU A 51 26.83 33.28 -5.37
C GLU A 51 25.39 33.51 -5.84
N LEU A 52 25.09 33.24 -7.11
CA LEU A 52 23.73 33.37 -7.66
C LEU A 52 22.78 32.33 -7.06
N LEU A 53 23.25 31.09 -6.87
CA LEU A 53 22.48 30.04 -6.20
C LEU A 53 22.21 30.39 -4.73
N VAL A 54 23.17 31.01 -4.02
CA VAL A 54 22.96 31.52 -2.65
C VAL A 54 21.85 32.59 -2.60
N GLN A 55 21.73 33.43 -3.63
CA GLN A 55 20.63 34.39 -3.74
C GLN A 55 19.28 33.67 -3.93
N ALA A 56 19.25 32.62 -4.75
CA ALA A 56 18.06 31.82 -5.03
C ALA A 56 17.51 31.05 -3.81
N LEU A 57 18.29 30.85 -2.75
CA LEU A 57 17.80 30.33 -1.46
C LEU A 57 16.75 31.22 -0.79
N ARG A 58 16.56 32.46 -1.25
CA ARG A 58 15.52 33.39 -0.78
C ARG A 58 14.42 33.63 -1.81
N ASP A 59 14.33 32.77 -2.83
CA ASP A 59 13.26 32.87 -3.83
C ASP A 59 11.88 32.77 -3.17
N LYS A 60 10.88 33.41 -3.76
CA LYS A 60 9.49 33.31 -3.28
C LYS A 60 8.86 31.95 -3.60
N ASP A 61 9.44 31.22 -4.56
CA ASP A 61 8.99 29.91 -4.99
C ASP A 61 9.80 28.82 -4.27
N TRP A 62 9.09 27.94 -3.55
CA TRP A 62 9.73 26.90 -2.74
C TRP A 62 10.45 25.85 -3.58
N GLU A 63 10.05 25.63 -4.85
CA GLU A 63 10.75 24.73 -5.77
C GLU A 63 12.14 25.27 -6.13
N VAL A 64 12.21 26.58 -6.37
CA VAL A 64 13.48 27.26 -6.68
C VAL A 64 14.42 27.20 -5.46
N GLN A 65 13.89 27.43 -4.25
CA GLN A 65 14.68 27.31 -3.01
C GLN A 65 15.25 25.90 -2.83
N GLU A 66 14.41 24.87 -3.02
CA GLU A 66 14.82 23.47 -2.92
C GLU A 66 15.91 23.13 -3.94
N ARG A 67 15.69 23.42 -5.22
CA ARG A 67 16.66 23.11 -6.29
C ARG A 67 17.97 23.87 -6.10
N ALA A 68 17.90 25.13 -5.64
CA ALA A 68 19.10 25.91 -5.34
C ALA A 68 19.89 25.33 -4.16
N ALA A 69 19.21 24.89 -3.10
CA ALA A 69 19.86 24.22 -1.97
C ALA A 69 20.55 22.93 -2.40
N ALA A 70 19.86 22.08 -3.17
CA ALA A 70 20.43 20.85 -3.72
C ALA A 70 21.65 21.13 -4.63
N ALA A 71 21.56 22.13 -5.52
CA ALA A 71 22.65 22.52 -6.39
C ALA A 71 23.89 22.97 -5.60
N LEU A 72 23.72 23.75 -4.53
CA LEU A 72 24.83 24.18 -3.67
C LEU A 72 25.50 23.02 -2.93
N GLY A 73 24.72 22.02 -2.52
CA GLY A 73 25.23 20.76 -1.94
C GLY A 73 26.11 20.00 -2.93
N GLN A 74 25.60 19.79 -4.16
CA GLN A 74 26.32 19.11 -5.23
C GLN A 74 27.60 19.84 -5.64
N LEU A 75 27.58 21.18 -5.67
CA LEU A 75 28.76 22.01 -5.93
C LEU A 75 29.75 22.03 -4.74
N ARG A 76 29.34 21.55 -3.57
CA ARG A 76 30.07 21.66 -2.30
C ARG A 76 30.49 23.11 -2.00
N TYR A 77 29.60 24.07 -2.25
CA TYR A 77 29.91 25.50 -2.17
C TYR A 77 29.98 26.01 -0.73
N ALA A 78 31.19 26.02 -0.14
CA ALA A 78 31.42 26.35 1.27
C ALA A 78 30.85 27.70 1.74
N LYS A 79 30.82 28.73 0.88
CA LYS A 79 30.28 30.06 1.27
C LYS A 79 28.77 30.05 1.53
N ALA A 80 28.05 29.01 1.08
CA ALA A 80 26.61 28.86 1.31
C ALA A 80 26.25 28.38 2.72
N ILE A 81 27.18 27.80 3.49
CA ILE A 81 26.91 27.10 4.77
C ILE A 81 26.01 27.93 5.69
N LYS A 82 26.33 29.22 5.90
CA LYS A 82 25.53 30.08 6.77
C LYS A 82 24.09 30.24 6.26
N LYS A 83 23.91 30.45 4.96
CA LYS A 83 22.59 30.71 4.36
C LYS A 83 21.76 29.43 4.29
N LEU A 84 22.39 28.28 4.06
CA LEU A 84 21.75 26.98 4.14
C LEU A 84 21.36 26.61 5.59
N ALA A 85 22.18 26.95 6.58
CA ALA A 85 21.83 26.76 7.99
C ALA A 85 20.62 27.61 8.42
N GLU A 86 20.52 28.84 7.89
CA GLU A 86 19.29 29.66 8.04
C GLU A 86 18.09 28.98 7.36
N LEU A 87 18.25 28.49 6.12
CA LEU A 87 17.16 27.83 5.38
C LEU A 87 16.71 26.52 6.02
N ALA A 88 17.63 25.74 6.61
CA ALA A 88 17.31 24.50 7.33
C ALA A 88 16.47 24.74 8.60
N LEU A 89 16.51 25.95 9.17
CA LEU A 89 15.75 26.32 10.36
C LEU A 89 14.47 27.09 10.04
N ASP A 90 14.54 27.97 9.05
CA ASP A 90 13.51 28.98 8.76
C ASP A 90 12.75 28.70 7.46
N GLY A 91 13.12 27.67 6.69
CA GLY A 91 12.39 27.27 5.48
C GLY A 91 10.94 26.89 5.79
N GLU A 92 10.00 27.38 4.97
CA GLU A 92 8.55 27.24 5.23
C GLU A 92 8.09 25.78 5.20
N ILE A 93 8.46 25.04 4.15
CA ILE A 93 8.08 23.63 3.98
C ILE A 93 9.20 22.68 4.41
N ALA A 94 8.83 21.52 4.96
CA ALA A 94 9.77 20.53 5.47
C ALA A 94 10.77 20.08 4.40
N ARG A 95 10.33 19.93 3.15
CA ARG A 95 11.20 19.49 2.05
C ARG A 95 12.36 20.45 1.79
N VAL A 96 12.12 21.76 1.79
CA VAL A 96 13.17 22.78 1.65
C VAL A 96 14.15 22.74 2.83
N ARG A 97 13.64 22.64 4.07
CA ARG A 97 14.50 22.52 5.26
C ARG A 97 15.38 21.28 5.21
N ASN A 98 14.79 20.16 4.83
CA ASN A 98 15.47 18.87 4.71
C ASN A 98 16.56 18.91 3.62
N THR A 99 16.26 19.43 2.44
CA THR A 99 17.24 19.58 1.36
C THR A 99 18.37 20.51 1.75
N ALA A 100 18.09 21.59 2.51
CA ALA A 100 19.14 22.44 3.04
C ALA A 100 20.05 21.71 4.05
N ALA A 101 19.48 20.87 4.93
CA ALA A 101 20.25 20.04 5.84
C ALA A 101 21.10 18.98 5.11
N ASP A 102 20.55 18.35 4.07
CA ASP A 102 21.27 17.39 3.24
C ASP A 102 22.43 18.07 2.48
N ALA A 103 22.20 19.27 1.92
CA ALA A 103 23.25 20.07 1.28
C ALA A 103 24.35 20.48 2.26
N LEU A 104 24.00 20.85 3.50
CA LEU A 104 24.98 21.14 4.55
C LEU A 104 25.88 19.93 4.86
N ALA A 105 25.29 18.73 4.90
CA ALA A 105 26.04 17.49 5.11
C ALA A 105 27.01 17.19 3.96
N GLU A 106 26.66 17.54 2.72
CA GLU A 106 27.49 17.35 1.53
C GLU A 106 28.64 18.37 1.41
N ILE A 107 28.43 19.59 1.90
CA ILE A 107 29.43 20.65 1.89
C ILE A 107 30.44 20.47 3.04
N ASP A 108 29.97 20.59 4.28
CA ASP A 108 30.77 20.52 5.50
C ASP A 108 29.85 20.33 6.72
N GLY A 109 29.55 19.06 7.03
CA GLY A 109 28.72 18.69 8.17
C GLY A 109 29.21 19.25 9.51
N PRO A 110 30.50 19.09 9.88
CA PRO A 110 31.05 19.66 11.11
C PRO A 110 30.81 21.17 11.24
N ALA A 111 31.11 21.97 10.22
CA ALA A 111 30.89 23.42 10.26
C ALA A 111 29.40 23.77 10.37
N ALA A 112 28.52 23.03 9.68
CA ALA A 112 27.08 23.21 9.79
C ALA A 112 26.56 22.91 11.21
N VAL A 113 27.04 21.83 11.82
CA VAL A 113 26.68 21.42 13.18
C VAL A 113 27.06 22.49 14.21
N GLU A 114 28.24 23.12 14.08
CA GLU A 114 28.65 24.20 14.99
C GLU A 114 27.68 25.40 14.98
N LEU A 115 27.05 25.67 13.84
CA LEU A 115 26.04 26.71 13.69
C LEU A 115 24.70 26.29 14.29
N LEU A 116 24.24 25.08 13.95
CA LEU A 116 22.91 24.57 14.32
C LEU A 116 22.82 24.19 15.80
N ILE A 117 23.84 23.57 16.39
CA ILE A 117 23.82 23.09 17.78
C ILE A 117 23.59 24.23 18.80
N LYS A 118 23.92 25.46 18.43
CA LYS A 118 23.68 26.67 19.25
C LYS A 118 22.18 27.04 19.31
N LYS A 119 21.38 26.60 18.33
CA LYS A 119 19.95 26.89 18.20
C LYS A 119 19.03 25.88 18.87
N VAL A 120 19.54 24.71 19.27
CA VAL A 120 18.82 23.64 19.98
C VAL A 120 18.12 24.13 21.26
N LYS A 121 18.69 25.13 21.96
CA LYS A 121 18.13 25.63 23.24
C LYS A 121 16.88 26.50 23.09
N SER A 122 16.57 26.97 21.87
CA SER A 122 15.41 27.82 21.66
C SER A 122 14.15 26.97 21.61
N LYS A 123 13.16 27.30 22.44
CA LYS A 123 11.84 26.63 22.46
C LYS A 123 11.19 26.58 21.07
N LYS A 124 11.43 27.60 20.23
CA LYS A 124 10.84 27.70 18.88
C LYS A 124 11.56 26.80 17.87
N THR A 125 12.86 26.59 18.02
CA THR A 125 13.69 25.96 16.97
C THR A 125 14.18 24.57 17.34
N ALA A 126 13.92 24.09 18.57
CA ALA A 126 14.42 22.80 19.05
C ALA A 126 14.06 21.65 18.09
N LEU A 127 12.80 21.55 17.67
CA LEU A 127 12.31 20.52 16.75
C LEU A 127 13.09 20.53 15.43
N VAL A 128 13.00 21.62 14.66
CA VAL A 128 13.65 21.73 13.34
C VAL A 128 15.17 21.65 13.42
N THR A 129 15.78 22.08 14.53
CA THR A 129 17.23 21.93 14.74
C THR A 129 17.59 20.46 14.95
N CYS A 130 16.83 19.71 15.74
CA CYS A 130 17.05 18.28 15.90
C CYS A 130 16.84 17.52 14.58
N GLU A 131 15.79 17.83 13.82
CA GLU A 131 15.55 17.24 12.50
C GLU A 131 16.74 17.46 11.55
N ALA A 132 17.22 18.71 11.44
CA ALA A 132 18.37 19.04 10.60
C ALA A 132 19.65 18.33 11.07
N LEU A 133 19.94 18.34 12.37
CA LEU A 133 21.13 17.67 12.94
C LEU A 133 21.08 16.15 12.73
N GLY A 134 19.91 15.52 12.93
CA GLY A 134 19.73 14.09 12.69
C GLY A 134 19.96 13.70 11.24
N ARG A 135 19.51 14.51 10.28
CA ARG A 135 19.80 14.31 8.84
C ARG A 135 21.29 14.45 8.53
N ILE A 136 21.94 15.50 9.06
CA ILE A 136 23.37 15.72 8.83
C ILE A 136 24.18 14.52 9.36
N TRP A 137 23.98 14.13 10.62
CA TRP A 137 24.73 13.03 11.22
C TRP A 137 24.37 11.64 10.70
N ALA A 138 23.17 11.45 10.15
CA ALA A 138 22.85 10.23 9.42
C ALA A 138 23.80 10.02 8.23
N ARG A 139 24.31 11.11 7.62
CA ARG A 139 25.26 11.07 6.50
C ARG A 139 26.73 11.19 6.96
N THR A 140 27.01 12.00 7.98
CA THR A 140 28.39 12.34 8.35
C THR A 140 28.94 11.58 9.56
N GLY A 141 28.10 10.91 10.35
CA GLY A 141 28.51 10.23 11.57
C GLY A 141 28.47 11.11 12.82
N ALA A 142 29.33 10.81 13.79
CA ALA A 142 29.24 11.34 15.15
C ALA A 142 29.45 12.87 15.28
N GLY A 143 28.92 13.46 16.35
CA GLY A 143 29.04 14.89 16.67
C GLY A 143 28.71 15.22 18.14
N PRO A 144 28.68 16.52 18.52
CA PRO A 144 28.41 16.95 19.89
C PRO A 144 26.94 16.75 20.29
N VAL A 145 26.64 15.63 20.95
CA VAL A 145 25.27 15.20 21.27
C VAL A 145 24.80 15.51 22.70
N ASP A 146 25.66 15.95 23.61
CA ASP A 146 25.34 16.16 25.05
C ASP A 146 24.11 17.04 25.29
N LYS A 147 23.90 18.03 24.41
CA LYS A 147 22.78 18.97 24.52
C LYS A 147 21.43 18.34 24.14
N LEU A 148 21.47 17.28 23.32
CA LEU A 148 20.28 16.60 22.78
C LEU A 148 19.73 15.57 23.76
N GLN A 149 20.59 14.92 24.54
CA GLN A 149 20.15 13.94 25.54
C GLN A 149 19.13 14.55 26.52
N LYS A 150 19.32 15.81 26.93
CA LYS A 150 18.36 16.54 27.78
C LYS A 150 17.01 16.78 27.13
N LEU A 151 16.95 16.81 25.80
CA LEU A 151 15.70 16.99 25.05
C LEU A 151 14.87 15.72 24.93
N LEU A 152 15.41 14.55 25.31
CA LEU A 152 14.63 13.32 25.44
C LEU A 152 13.54 13.42 26.52
N GLU A 153 13.69 14.36 27.46
CA GLU A 153 12.70 14.68 28.50
C GLU A 153 11.98 16.01 28.24
N HIS A 154 11.99 16.49 26.99
CA HIS A 154 11.29 17.72 26.63
C HIS A 154 9.77 17.56 26.75
N LYS A 155 9.05 18.63 27.09
CA LYS A 155 7.58 18.61 27.28
C LYS A 155 6.79 18.23 26.02
N GLU A 156 7.33 18.50 24.84
CA GLU A 156 6.69 18.23 23.54
C GLU A 156 7.22 16.92 22.98
N LEU A 157 6.30 16.02 22.63
CA LEU A 157 6.63 14.68 22.14
C LEU A 157 7.44 14.71 20.83
N ALA A 158 7.05 15.55 19.87
CA ALA A 158 7.77 15.70 18.60
C ALA A 158 9.25 16.12 18.80
N VAL A 159 9.53 16.96 19.80
CA VAL A 159 10.92 17.35 20.12
C VAL A 159 11.70 16.18 20.70
N ARG A 160 11.07 15.35 21.54
CA ARG A 160 11.72 14.15 22.12
C ARG A 160 12.09 13.15 21.03
N GLU A 161 11.18 12.92 20.10
CA GLU A 161 11.40 12.05 18.95
C GLU A 161 12.52 12.55 18.04
N ALA A 162 12.46 13.81 17.60
CA ALA A 162 13.51 14.39 16.77
C ALA A 162 14.86 14.41 17.51
N ALA A 163 14.86 14.69 18.81
CA ALA A 163 16.06 14.62 19.63
C ALA A 163 16.62 13.20 19.74
N ALA A 164 15.77 12.16 19.84
CA ALA A 164 16.21 10.77 19.85
C ALA A 164 16.90 10.37 18.55
N VAL A 165 16.30 10.72 17.41
CA VAL A 165 16.91 10.50 16.09
C VAL A 165 18.25 11.22 15.99
N ALA A 166 18.29 12.52 16.32
CA ALA A 166 19.52 13.31 16.24
C ALA A 166 20.61 12.82 17.20
N TRP A 167 20.23 12.50 18.44
CA TRP A 167 21.13 11.97 19.47
C TRP A 167 21.70 10.64 19.00
N LEU A 168 20.89 9.70 18.51
CA LEU A 168 21.35 8.41 18.01
C LEU A 168 22.28 8.55 16.79
N ALA A 169 21.91 9.38 15.81
CA ALA A 169 22.71 9.57 14.59
C ALA A 169 24.11 10.13 14.89
N GLY A 170 24.17 11.11 15.81
CA GLY A 170 25.40 11.80 16.19
C GLY A 170 26.19 11.15 17.33
N ASN A 171 25.68 10.10 17.99
CA ASN A 171 26.39 9.50 19.12
C ASN A 171 27.58 8.66 18.62
N ALA A 172 28.76 8.88 19.20
CA ALA A 172 29.95 8.07 18.94
C ALA A 172 29.76 6.62 19.45
N GLU A 173 29.06 6.46 20.57
CA GLU A 173 28.68 5.17 21.15
C GLU A 173 27.27 4.79 20.69
N ARG A 174 27.06 4.73 19.37
CA ARG A 174 25.73 4.55 18.76
C ARG A 174 24.98 3.33 19.29
N ALA A 175 25.64 2.19 19.40
CA ALA A 175 25.00 0.96 19.88
C ALA A 175 24.49 1.10 21.33
N GLN A 176 25.24 1.78 22.21
CA GLN A 176 24.78 2.07 23.57
C GLN A 176 23.56 3.01 23.54
N ALA A 177 23.62 4.08 22.74
CA ALA A 177 22.51 5.01 22.58
C ALA A 177 21.24 4.31 22.07
N LEU A 178 21.38 3.41 21.09
CA LEU A 178 20.27 2.60 20.59
C LEU A 178 19.69 1.72 21.71
N GLY A 179 20.55 1.07 22.50
CA GLY A 179 20.16 0.24 23.64
C GLY A 179 19.37 1.00 24.71
N GLU A 180 19.66 2.29 24.92
CA GLU A 180 18.88 3.18 25.78
C GLU A 180 17.54 3.56 25.14
N LEU A 181 17.54 3.97 23.86
CA LEU A 181 16.34 4.44 23.17
C LEU A 181 15.29 3.36 22.96
N VAL A 182 15.68 2.12 22.67
CA VAL A 182 14.74 1.00 22.47
C VAL A 182 14.04 0.59 23.77
N LYS A 183 14.56 1.02 24.92
CA LYS A 183 13.98 0.85 26.26
C LYS A 183 13.24 2.10 26.74
N HIS A 184 13.16 3.15 25.93
CA HIS A 184 12.50 4.40 26.30
C HIS A 184 11.01 4.18 26.59
N LYS A 185 10.47 4.94 27.55
CA LYS A 185 9.07 4.83 28.00
C LYS A 185 8.04 5.13 26.90
N GLU A 186 8.44 5.91 25.90
CA GLU A 186 7.58 6.34 24.79
C GLU A 186 7.83 5.46 23.57
N LEU A 187 6.75 4.85 23.05
CA LEU A 187 6.75 4.02 21.86
C LEU A 187 7.22 4.80 20.62
N VAL A 188 6.80 6.06 20.44
CA VAL A 188 7.22 6.86 19.27
C VAL A 188 8.73 7.08 19.22
N VAL A 189 9.38 7.21 20.40
CA VAL A 189 10.84 7.35 20.50
C VAL A 189 11.54 6.05 20.11
N ARG A 190 11.03 4.91 20.60
CA ARG A 190 11.52 3.57 20.22
C ARG A 190 11.38 3.34 18.71
N ALA A 191 10.23 3.68 18.15
CA ALA A 191 9.94 3.56 16.72
C ALA A 191 10.89 4.42 15.87
N ALA A 192 11.05 5.71 16.21
CA ALA A 192 11.91 6.62 15.48
C ALA A 192 13.39 6.22 15.51
N ALA A 193 13.86 5.64 16.63
CA ALA A 193 15.22 5.08 16.72
C ALA A 193 15.42 3.92 15.75
N LEU A 194 14.48 2.97 15.69
CA LEU A 194 14.54 1.83 14.76
C LEU A 194 14.40 2.26 13.30
N GLU A 195 13.55 3.25 13.01
CA GLU A 195 13.42 3.84 11.67
C GLU A 195 14.70 4.58 11.23
N LEU A 196 15.43 5.19 12.17
CA LEU A 196 16.75 5.73 11.87
C LEU A 196 17.75 4.61 11.54
N VAL A 197 17.73 3.51 12.28
CA VAL A 197 18.58 2.34 11.98
C VAL A 197 18.25 1.77 10.60
N ALA A 198 16.98 1.69 10.23
CA ALA A 198 16.57 1.22 8.91
C ALA A 198 17.03 2.16 7.77
N ARG A 199 16.95 3.49 7.95
CA ARG A 199 17.35 4.47 6.90
C ARG A 199 18.85 4.73 6.83
N ALA A 200 19.57 4.58 7.95
CA ALA A 200 21.00 4.83 8.09
C ALA A 200 21.66 3.70 8.91
N PRO A 201 21.67 2.47 8.38
CA PRO A 201 22.18 1.30 9.10
C PRO A 201 23.69 1.41 9.40
N ARG A 202 24.12 0.93 10.57
CA ARG A 202 25.53 0.67 10.88
C ARG A 202 25.64 -0.73 11.52
N PRO A 203 26.64 -1.54 11.13
CA PRO A 203 26.81 -2.90 11.67
C PRO A 203 26.87 -2.99 13.20
N ASP A 204 27.37 -1.94 13.87
CA ASP A 204 27.48 -1.87 15.34
C ASP A 204 26.13 -2.03 16.07
N ASP A 205 25.02 -1.68 15.43
CA ASP A 205 23.68 -1.79 16.02
C ASP A 205 23.18 -3.24 16.09
N ALA A 206 23.84 -4.19 15.40
CA ALA A 206 23.41 -5.59 15.31
C ALA A 206 23.28 -6.28 16.68
N GLY A 207 24.10 -5.88 17.66
CA GLY A 207 24.00 -6.43 19.01
C GLY A 207 22.70 -6.07 19.71
N VAL A 208 22.26 -4.82 19.62
CA VAL A 208 21.00 -4.38 20.21
C VAL A 208 19.80 -4.99 19.49
N LEU A 209 19.86 -5.08 18.15
CA LEU A 209 18.79 -5.73 17.40
C LEU A 209 18.70 -7.24 17.70
N ALA A 210 19.82 -7.93 17.92
CA ALA A 210 19.81 -9.32 18.36
C ALA A 210 19.07 -9.49 19.71
N GLU A 211 19.32 -8.61 20.69
CA GLU A 211 18.58 -8.62 21.96
C GLU A 211 17.07 -8.42 21.76
N LEU A 212 16.68 -7.50 20.88
CA LEU A 212 15.26 -7.26 20.57
C LEU A 212 14.59 -8.43 19.85
N LEU A 213 15.30 -9.06 18.90
CA LEU A 213 14.80 -10.22 18.15
C LEU A 213 14.53 -11.42 19.05
N GLY A 214 15.40 -11.68 20.05
CA GLY A 214 15.20 -12.75 21.02
C GLY A 214 14.26 -12.39 22.18
N GLY A 215 13.98 -11.09 22.38
CA GLY A 215 13.16 -10.58 23.47
C GLY A 215 11.65 -10.69 23.24
N THR A 216 10.86 -10.19 24.18
CA THR A 216 9.42 -10.01 24.00
C THR A 216 9.14 -8.60 23.49
N VAL A 217 8.45 -8.49 22.36
CA VAL A 217 7.99 -7.22 21.79
C VAL A 217 6.48 -7.17 21.96
N GLN A 218 5.97 -6.06 22.46
CA GLN A 218 4.57 -5.95 22.89
C GLN A 218 3.63 -5.39 21.82
N ASP A 219 4.15 -4.85 20.71
CA ASP A 219 3.36 -4.11 19.72
C ASP A 219 3.83 -4.36 18.27
N ASP A 220 2.87 -4.57 17.37
CA ASP A 220 3.08 -4.87 15.95
C ASP A 220 3.84 -3.77 15.19
N THR A 221 3.68 -2.51 15.60
CA THR A 221 4.32 -1.34 14.99
C THR A 221 5.84 -1.38 15.22
N ILE A 222 6.25 -1.78 16.43
CA ILE A 222 7.65 -1.97 16.80
C ILE A 222 8.22 -3.23 16.16
N GLU A 223 7.46 -4.33 16.14
CA GLU A 223 7.85 -5.59 15.50
C GLU A 223 8.26 -5.37 14.03
N ARG A 224 7.45 -4.65 13.25
CA ARG A 224 7.77 -4.32 11.85
C ARG A 224 9.08 -3.52 11.71
N ARG A 225 9.33 -2.59 12.63
CA ARG A 225 10.53 -1.72 12.62
C ARG A 225 11.79 -2.48 13.03
N ILE A 226 11.69 -3.43 13.96
CA ILE A 226 12.80 -4.33 14.32
C ILE A 226 13.20 -5.15 13.09
N LEU A 227 12.24 -5.78 12.41
CA LEU A 227 12.53 -6.58 11.22
C LEU A 227 13.09 -5.74 10.08
N ALA A 228 12.58 -4.52 9.88
CA ALA A 228 13.11 -3.59 8.87
C ALA A 228 14.55 -3.15 9.19
N ALA A 229 14.82 -2.75 10.44
CA ALA A 229 16.15 -2.37 10.90
C ALA A 229 17.15 -3.53 10.79
N ALA A 230 16.75 -4.73 11.19
CA ALA A 230 17.58 -5.93 11.10
C ALA A 230 17.94 -6.27 9.65
N THR A 231 16.95 -6.19 8.75
CA THR A 231 17.18 -6.39 7.30
C THR A 231 18.14 -5.34 6.75
N ALA A 232 17.91 -4.06 7.05
CA ALA A 232 18.72 -2.95 6.55
C ALA A 232 20.19 -3.03 6.98
N ILE A 233 20.46 -3.45 8.23
CA ILE A 233 21.84 -3.65 8.71
C ILE A 233 22.56 -4.74 7.91
N VAL A 234 21.91 -5.87 7.64
CA VAL A 234 22.53 -6.94 6.85
C VAL A 234 22.77 -6.49 5.42
N VAL A 235 21.81 -5.79 4.80
CA VAL A 235 21.95 -5.27 3.43
C VAL A 235 23.13 -4.30 3.33
N ALA A 236 23.29 -3.42 4.32
CA ALA A 236 24.35 -2.42 4.36
C ALA A 236 25.72 -2.96 4.78
N ALA A 237 25.79 -4.14 5.41
CA ALA A 237 27.06 -4.76 5.76
C ALA A 237 27.86 -5.12 4.49
N ASP A 238 29.19 -5.07 4.62
CA ASP A 238 30.11 -5.50 3.57
C ASP A 238 29.80 -6.94 3.16
N VAL A 239 29.89 -7.24 1.87
CA VAL A 239 29.51 -8.55 1.31
C VAL A 239 30.17 -9.72 2.05
N ALA A 240 31.43 -9.55 2.50
CA ALA A 240 32.17 -10.53 3.27
C ALA A 240 31.64 -10.73 4.72
N GLU A 241 31.05 -9.70 5.31
CA GLU A 241 30.52 -9.70 6.69
C GLU A 241 29.03 -10.07 6.75
N ARG A 242 28.28 -9.91 5.66
CA ARG A 242 26.83 -10.21 5.60
C ARG A 242 26.47 -11.57 6.21
N PRO A 243 27.15 -12.69 5.91
CA PRO A 243 26.79 -13.98 6.50
C PRO A 243 26.94 -14.01 8.03
N ALA A 244 27.96 -13.34 8.57
CA ALA A 244 28.20 -13.29 10.01
C ALA A 244 27.15 -12.41 10.72
N VAL A 245 26.84 -11.24 10.16
CA VAL A 245 25.81 -10.34 10.70
C VAL A 245 24.42 -10.98 10.61
N ALA A 246 24.08 -11.56 9.46
CA ALA A 246 22.83 -12.30 9.28
C ALA A 246 22.73 -13.47 10.26
N GLY A 247 23.79 -14.28 10.37
CA GLY A 247 23.86 -15.42 11.30
C GLY A 247 23.56 -15.01 12.73
N ARG A 248 24.23 -13.95 13.24
CA ARG A 248 24.00 -13.44 14.59
C ARG A 248 22.54 -13.03 14.85
N LEU A 249 21.92 -12.32 13.90
CA LEU A 249 20.53 -11.86 14.05
C LEU A 249 19.53 -13.03 13.95
N LEU A 250 19.77 -13.98 13.06
CA LEU A 250 18.96 -15.19 12.92
C LEU A 250 19.06 -16.08 14.16
N ASP A 251 20.27 -16.32 14.68
CA ASP A 251 20.50 -17.10 15.89
C ASP A 251 19.74 -16.49 17.08
N ALA A 252 19.75 -15.16 17.20
CA ALA A 252 19.00 -14.47 18.25
C ALA A 252 17.48 -14.58 18.07
N ALA A 253 17.01 -14.57 16.83
CA ALA A 253 15.58 -14.72 16.51
C ALA A 253 15.06 -16.16 16.72
N GLU A 254 15.91 -17.18 16.90
CA GLU A 254 15.47 -18.58 17.07
C GLU A 254 14.55 -18.80 18.28
N VAL A 255 14.64 -17.93 19.29
CA VAL A 255 13.75 -17.94 20.46
C VAL A 255 12.30 -17.62 20.07
N GLN A 256 12.08 -16.90 18.96
CA GLN A 256 10.79 -16.43 18.46
C GLN A 256 10.59 -16.95 17.02
N PRO A 257 10.06 -18.18 16.83
CA PRO A 257 10.02 -18.87 15.54
C PRO A 257 9.40 -18.05 14.40
N GLU A 258 8.39 -17.25 14.69
CA GLU A 258 7.74 -16.37 13.71
C GLU A 258 8.64 -15.23 13.24
N ARG A 259 9.46 -14.67 14.13
CA ARG A 259 10.46 -13.65 13.76
C ARG A 259 11.58 -14.26 12.95
N LEU A 260 12.07 -15.43 13.37
CA LEU A 260 13.09 -16.18 12.63
C LEU A 260 12.65 -16.40 11.18
N ALA A 261 11.44 -16.92 10.99
CA ALA A 261 10.90 -17.19 9.66
C ALA A 261 10.80 -15.92 8.81
N ARG A 262 10.17 -14.86 9.35
CA ARG A 262 9.99 -13.57 8.66
C ARG A 262 11.31 -12.90 8.31
N LEU A 263 12.31 -12.95 9.20
CA LEU A 263 13.62 -12.37 8.94
C LEU A 263 14.37 -13.18 7.88
N ALA A 264 14.35 -14.51 7.95
CA ALA A 264 15.01 -15.36 6.96
C ALA A 264 14.48 -15.13 5.54
N SER A 265 13.15 -15.05 5.35
CA SER A 265 12.58 -14.78 4.02
C SER A 265 12.87 -13.36 3.53
N ARG A 266 12.85 -12.35 4.42
CA ARG A 266 13.22 -10.97 4.08
C ARG A 266 14.68 -10.86 3.63
N LEU A 267 15.59 -11.51 4.35
CA LEU A 267 17.01 -11.53 3.99
C LEU A 267 17.27 -12.27 2.68
N HIS A 268 16.51 -13.34 2.40
CA HIS A 268 16.58 -14.02 1.09
C HIS A 268 16.13 -13.09 -0.05
N ARG A 269 14.98 -12.42 0.12
CA ARG A 269 14.43 -11.49 -0.88
C ARG A 269 15.34 -10.27 -1.12
N ALA A 270 16.04 -9.83 -0.08
CA ALA A 270 17.05 -8.78 -0.15
C ALA A 270 18.42 -9.29 -0.64
N GLU A 271 18.50 -10.51 -1.18
CA GLU A 271 19.71 -11.14 -1.74
C GLU A 271 20.87 -11.26 -0.73
N CYS A 272 20.56 -11.31 0.57
CA CYS A 272 21.53 -11.43 1.65
C CYS A 272 21.71 -12.88 2.14
N LEU A 273 20.78 -13.79 1.80
CA LEU A 273 20.87 -15.22 2.08
C LEU A 273 20.55 -16.03 0.82
N THR A 274 21.27 -17.14 0.64
CA THR A 274 20.88 -18.16 -0.34
C THR A 274 19.56 -18.80 0.09
N ALA A 275 18.82 -19.35 -0.89
CA ALA A 275 17.58 -20.07 -0.61
C ALA A 275 17.82 -21.20 0.41
N ASP A 276 18.88 -22.00 0.25
CA ASP A 276 19.21 -23.10 1.17
C ASP A 276 19.44 -22.61 2.60
N ALA A 277 20.20 -21.53 2.79
CA ALA A 277 20.47 -20.98 4.11
C ALA A 277 19.20 -20.45 4.78
N ALA A 278 18.33 -19.78 4.02
CA ALA A 278 17.05 -19.31 4.51
C ALA A 278 16.11 -20.49 4.85
N LEU A 279 16.07 -21.52 4.01
CA LEU A 279 15.25 -22.72 4.23
C LEU A 279 15.63 -23.47 5.49
N GLU A 280 16.92 -23.60 5.81
CA GLU A 280 17.34 -24.25 7.06
C GLU A 280 16.79 -23.53 8.30
N ARG A 281 16.77 -22.19 8.29
CA ARG A 281 16.17 -21.40 9.37
C ARG A 281 14.65 -21.52 9.40
N VAL A 282 13.98 -21.44 8.25
CA VAL A 282 12.51 -21.56 8.19
C VAL A 282 12.03 -22.95 8.61
N LYS A 283 12.77 -24.02 8.29
CA LYS A 283 12.43 -25.39 8.70
C LYS A 283 12.48 -25.60 10.21
N SER A 284 13.34 -24.88 10.94
CA SER A 284 13.35 -24.98 12.41
C SER A 284 12.08 -24.33 12.99
N ALA A 285 11.63 -23.22 12.42
CA ALA A 285 10.40 -22.53 12.82
C ALA A 285 9.12 -23.36 12.61
N LEU A 286 9.12 -24.31 11.66
CA LEU A 286 8.02 -25.30 11.49
C LEU A 286 7.83 -26.23 12.70
N LYS A 287 8.77 -26.25 13.65
CA LYS A 287 8.65 -27.02 14.91
C LYS A 287 8.09 -26.18 16.06
N GLY A 288 7.85 -24.88 15.82
CA GLY A 288 7.36 -23.94 16.81
C GLY A 288 5.86 -24.07 17.12
N ASP A 289 5.34 -23.05 17.79
CA ASP A 289 3.91 -22.90 18.06
C ASP A 289 3.11 -22.58 16.79
N ASP A 290 1.79 -22.43 16.91
CA ASP A 290 0.93 -22.21 15.75
C ASP A 290 1.33 -20.94 14.96
N THR A 291 1.72 -19.87 15.65
CA THR A 291 2.22 -18.61 15.07
C THR A 291 3.50 -18.83 14.27
N GLY A 292 4.49 -19.48 14.89
CA GLY A 292 5.75 -19.83 14.25
C GLY A 292 5.57 -20.69 13.00
N ARG A 293 4.74 -21.73 13.08
CA ARG A 293 4.48 -22.61 11.93
C ARG A 293 3.75 -21.90 10.79
N SER A 294 2.81 -21.01 11.11
CA SER A 294 2.11 -20.19 10.11
C SER A 294 3.08 -19.25 9.40
N ALA A 295 3.91 -18.52 10.16
CA ALA A 295 4.92 -17.61 9.61
C ALA A 295 5.95 -18.37 8.76
N ALA A 296 6.37 -19.55 9.21
CA ALA A 296 7.26 -20.44 8.46
C ALA A 296 6.62 -20.89 7.13
N ALA A 297 5.35 -21.31 7.14
CA ALA A 297 4.64 -21.70 5.93
C ALA A 297 4.60 -20.55 4.90
N LYS A 298 4.23 -19.33 5.31
CA LYS A 298 4.28 -18.15 4.43
C LYS A 298 5.69 -17.90 3.89
N SER A 299 6.69 -17.99 4.75
CA SER A 299 8.10 -17.76 4.42
C SER A 299 8.65 -18.78 3.41
N LEU A 300 8.23 -20.05 3.48
CA LEU A 300 8.57 -21.05 2.46
C LEU A 300 8.09 -20.63 1.06
N GLY A 301 6.88 -20.09 0.98
CA GLY A 301 6.33 -19.56 -0.28
C GLY A 301 7.08 -18.34 -0.79
N GLU A 302 7.58 -17.49 0.11
CA GLU A 302 8.40 -16.31 -0.26
C GLU A 302 9.83 -16.67 -0.69
N ILE A 303 10.39 -17.78 -0.19
CA ILE A 303 11.71 -18.28 -0.62
C ILE A 303 11.61 -19.01 -1.96
N GLY A 304 10.62 -19.89 -2.09
CA GLY A 304 10.36 -20.68 -3.28
C GLY A 304 11.44 -21.70 -3.66
N GLY A 305 11.28 -22.30 -4.84
CA GLY A 305 12.09 -23.42 -5.31
C GLY A 305 11.62 -24.81 -4.86
N GLU A 306 12.25 -25.85 -5.39
CA GLU A 306 11.85 -27.26 -5.18
C GLU A 306 12.02 -27.69 -3.73
N ALA A 307 13.14 -27.33 -3.09
CA ALA A 307 13.39 -27.65 -1.70
C ALA A 307 12.38 -26.99 -0.74
N ALA A 308 11.90 -25.79 -1.05
CA ALA A 308 10.82 -25.13 -0.30
C ALA A 308 9.50 -25.88 -0.48
N PHE A 309 9.19 -26.29 -1.71
CA PHE A 309 8.00 -27.08 -2.02
C PHE A 309 7.99 -28.43 -1.29
N GLU A 310 9.10 -29.16 -1.28
CA GLU A 310 9.22 -30.41 -0.51
C GLU A 310 8.97 -30.18 0.99
N ALA A 311 9.48 -29.06 1.54
CA ALA A 311 9.24 -28.70 2.93
C ALA A 311 7.75 -28.42 3.20
N VAL A 312 7.06 -27.74 2.27
CA VAL A 312 5.61 -27.51 2.33
C VAL A 312 4.85 -28.84 2.36
N GLN A 313 5.16 -29.76 1.45
CA GLN A 313 4.48 -31.07 1.38
C GLN A 313 4.65 -31.86 2.69
N ARG A 314 5.89 -32.00 3.18
CA ARG A 314 6.18 -32.74 4.42
C ARG A 314 5.51 -32.10 5.65
N ALA A 315 5.45 -30.77 5.70
CA ALA A 315 4.79 -30.06 6.80
C ALA A 315 3.27 -30.31 6.78
N PHE A 316 2.65 -30.30 5.58
CA PHE A 316 1.20 -30.47 5.42
C PHE A 316 0.71 -31.83 5.93
N GLU A 317 1.44 -32.91 5.66
CA GLU A 317 1.07 -34.28 6.07
C GLU A 317 0.84 -34.46 7.58
N ARG A 318 1.52 -33.66 8.41
CA ARG A 318 1.51 -33.80 9.87
C ARG A 318 0.80 -32.65 10.57
N GLU A 319 0.35 -31.64 9.84
CA GLU A 319 -0.18 -30.41 10.40
C GLU A 319 -1.64 -30.57 10.85
N ARG A 320 -1.89 -30.25 12.12
CA ARG A 320 -3.21 -30.37 12.76
C ARG A 320 -4.00 -29.07 12.70
N SER A 321 -3.32 -27.93 12.69
CA SER A 321 -3.92 -26.61 12.61
C SER A 321 -4.42 -26.33 11.19
N SER A 322 -5.72 -26.11 11.04
CA SER A 322 -6.29 -25.72 9.76
C SER A 322 -5.79 -24.35 9.28
N ARG A 323 -5.44 -23.44 10.21
CA ARG A 323 -4.81 -22.15 9.89
C ARG A 323 -3.45 -22.35 9.20
N VAL A 324 -2.61 -23.23 9.74
CA VAL A 324 -1.30 -23.51 9.14
C VAL A 324 -1.45 -24.30 7.83
N ARG A 325 -2.39 -25.26 7.75
CA ARG A 325 -2.68 -25.96 6.49
C ARG A 325 -3.12 -25.01 5.38
N TYR A 326 -3.97 -24.02 5.68
CA TYR A 326 -4.34 -22.97 4.73
C TYR A 326 -3.10 -22.21 4.21
N GLN A 327 -2.16 -21.88 5.09
CA GLN A 327 -0.92 -21.20 4.70
C GLN A 327 -0.01 -22.08 3.86
N LEU A 328 0.13 -23.36 4.19
CA LEU A 328 0.92 -24.32 3.42
C LEU A 328 0.38 -24.49 1.99
N VAL A 329 -0.95 -24.61 1.84
CA VAL A 329 -1.60 -24.63 0.52
C VAL A 329 -1.33 -23.33 -0.25
N SER A 330 -1.44 -22.18 0.42
CA SER A 330 -1.14 -20.88 -0.18
C SER A 330 0.34 -20.69 -0.54
N ALA A 331 1.24 -21.31 0.22
CA ALA A 331 2.69 -21.24 0.00
C ALA A 331 3.12 -22.10 -1.19
N ALA A 332 2.55 -23.30 -1.36
CA ALA A 332 2.85 -24.20 -2.47
C ALA A 332 2.71 -23.52 -3.85
N ALA A 333 1.67 -22.72 -4.02
CA ALA A 333 1.46 -21.95 -5.26
C ALA A 333 2.61 -20.97 -5.55
N ARG A 334 3.25 -20.42 -4.52
CA ARG A 334 4.32 -19.42 -4.65
C ARG A 334 5.72 -20.04 -4.78
N THR A 335 5.88 -21.34 -4.53
CA THR A 335 7.21 -21.96 -4.55
C THR A 335 7.75 -22.20 -5.96
N LEU A 336 6.98 -22.90 -6.80
CA LEU A 336 7.33 -23.23 -8.19
C LEU A 336 6.31 -22.72 -9.21
N GLY A 337 5.26 -22.03 -8.74
CA GLY A 337 4.08 -21.70 -9.53
C GLY A 337 3.09 -22.86 -9.60
N VAL A 338 1.80 -22.52 -9.73
CA VAL A 338 0.72 -23.51 -9.81
C VAL A 338 0.73 -24.34 -11.10
N GLN A 339 1.47 -23.91 -12.13
CA GLN A 339 1.66 -24.65 -13.40
C GLN A 339 2.54 -25.87 -13.26
N ASN A 340 3.36 -25.92 -12.20
CA ASN A 340 4.17 -27.09 -11.93
C ASN A 340 3.25 -28.26 -11.55
N GLU A 341 3.39 -29.39 -12.26
CA GLU A 341 2.51 -30.55 -12.10
C GLU A 341 2.52 -31.09 -10.65
N SER A 342 3.68 -31.11 -9.99
CA SER A 342 3.79 -31.54 -8.60
C SER A 342 3.05 -30.60 -7.65
N VAL A 343 3.13 -29.28 -7.89
CA VAL A 343 2.38 -28.28 -7.13
C VAL A 343 0.88 -28.45 -7.35
N ALA A 344 0.44 -28.56 -8.61
CA ALA A 344 -0.96 -28.76 -8.95
C ALA A 344 -1.53 -30.02 -8.29
N ASN A 345 -0.80 -31.14 -8.35
CA ASN A 345 -1.21 -32.40 -7.73
C ASN A 345 -1.29 -32.30 -6.19
N PHE A 346 -0.35 -31.59 -5.56
CA PHE A 346 -0.41 -31.33 -4.11
C PHE A 346 -1.63 -30.48 -3.75
N ILE A 347 -1.91 -29.42 -4.51
CA ILE A 347 -3.08 -28.57 -4.26
C ILE A 347 -4.37 -29.37 -4.50
N ALA A 348 -4.43 -30.23 -5.51
CA ALA A 348 -5.54 -31.13 -5.76
C ALA A 348 -5.80 -32.08 -4.57
N LEU A 349 -4.76 -32.60 -3.93
CA LEU A 349 -4.90 -33.38 -2.69
C LEU A 349 -5.54 -32.57 -1.56
N ALA A 350 -5.17 -31.29 -1.41
CA ALA A 350 -5.74 -30.42 -0.38
C ALA A 350 -7.25 -30.13 -0.54
N THR A 351 -7.84 -30.47 -1.69
CA THR A 351 -9.29 -30.37 -1.91
C THR A 351 -10.09 -31.40 -1.11
N THR A 352 -9.44 -32.39 -0.47
CA THR A 352 -10.11 -33.35 0.43
C THR A 352 -9.92 -33.02 1.92
N ASP A 353 -9.38 -31.84 2.26
CA ASP A 353 -9.18 -31.43 3.66
C ASP A 353 -10.50 -31.38 4.44
N ALA A 354 -10.46 -31.69 5.73
CA ALA A 354 -11.64 -31.61 6.58
C ALA A 354 -12.17 -30.17 6.73
N GLU A 355 -11.27 -29.17 6.74
CA GLU A 355 -11.65 -27.76 6.90
C GLU A 355 -12.09 -27.13 5.56
N PRO A 356 -13.32 -26.61 5.45
CA PRO A 356 -13.81 -25.96 4.23
C PRO A 356 -12.92 -24.82 3.73
N ARG A 357 -12.34 -24.00 4.61
CA ARG A 357 -11.45 -22.90 4.21
C ARG A 357 -10.18 -23.37 3.51
N VAL A 358 -9.65 -24.55 3.88
CA VAL A 358 -8.47 -25.13 3.22
C VAL A 358 -8.85 -25.65 1.84
N ARG A 359 -9.98 -26.37 1.73
CA ARG A 359 -10.52 -26.85 0.44
C ARG A 359 -10.80 -25.69 -0.51
N GLU A 360 -11.46 -24.65 -0.02
CA GLU A 360 -11.77 -23.45 -0.78
C GLU A 360 -10.50 -22.82 -1.37
N ARG A 361 -9.47 -22.62 -0.54
CA ARG A 361 -8.20 -22.06 -1.00
C ARG A 361 -7.54 -22.92 -2.07
N ALA A 362 -7.56 -24.24 -1.92
CA ALA A 362 -7.05 -25.17 -2.92
C ALA A 362 -7.80 -25.04 -4.25
N ILE A 363 -9.13 -24.97 -4.22
CA ILE A 363 -9.98 -24.82 -5.41
C ILE A 363 -9.78 -23.46 -6.10
N VAL A 364 -9.60 -22.38 -5.34
CA VAL A 364 -9.26 -21.06 -5.94
C VAL A 364 -7.94 -21.15 -6.71
N LEU A 365 -6.92 -21.80 -6.15
CA LEU A 365 -5.61 -21.95 -6.79
C LEU A 365 -5.64 -22.86 -8.03
N LEU A 366 -6.41 -23.96 -8.00
CA LEU A 366 -6.58 -24.86 -9.15
C LEU A 366 -7.43 -24.26 -10.28
N GLY A 367 -8.22 -23.23 -9.96
CA GLY A 367 -9.01 -22.47 -10.94
C GLY A 367 -8.20 -21.52 -11.81
N ASP A 368 -6.91 -21.36 -11.54
CA ASP A 368 -6.02 -20.61 -12.41
C ASP A 368 -5.97 -21.30 -13.79
N ARG A 369 -6.26 -20.52 -14.83
CA ARG A 369 -6.39 -20.98 -16.23
C ARG A 369 -5.17 -21.70 -16.75
N GLU A 370 -4.00 -21.40 -16.19
CA GLU A 370 -2.76 -22.00 -16.64
C GLU A 370 -2.57 -23.40 -16.02
N VAL A 371 -3.36 -23.80 -15.00
CA VAL A 371 -3.18 -25.06 -14.24
C VAL A 371 -3.81 -26.21 -15.01
N LYS A 372 -2.96 -27.13 -15.49
CA LYS A 372 -3.43 -28.35 -16.17
C LYS A 372 -4.10 -29.29 -15.16
N GLY A 373 -5.27 -29.82 -15.53
CA GLY A 373 -6.01 -30.78 -14.70
C GLY A 373 -6.82 -30.18 -13.56
N GLY A 374 -6.79 -28.85 -13.35
CA GLY A 374 -7.58 -28.16 -12.32
C GLY A 374 -9.09 -28.35 -12.47
N TYR A 375 -9.56 -28.60 -13.71
CA TYR A 375 -10.97 -28.87 -14.01
C TYR A 375 -11.55 -29.99 -13.16
N GLU A 376 -10.87 -31.15 -13.03
CA GLU A 376 -11.49 -32.33 -12.38
C GLU A 376 -11.79 -32.04 -10.91
N SER A 377 -10.83 -31.44 -10.22
CA SER A 377 -10.99 -31.01 -8.83
C SER A 377 -12.08 -29.96 -8.67
N CYS A 378 -12.13 -28.96 -9.56
CA CYS A 378 -13.17 -27.93 -9.52
C CYS A 378 -14.57 -28.52 -9.80
N ALA A 379 -14.70 -29.41 -10.79
CA ALA A 379 -15.96 -30.05 -11.15
C ALA A 379 -16.48 -30.96 -10.02
N GLN A 380 -15.59 -31.72 -9.36
CA GLN A 380 -15.93 -32.53 -8.20
C GLN A 380 -16.39 -31.67 -7.01
N ALA A 381 -15.71 -30.55 -6.76
CA ALA A 381 -16.02 -29.64 -5.67
C ALA A 381 -17.38 -28.93 -5.81
N LEU A 382 -18.04 -28.99 -6.97
CA LEU A 382 -19.44 -28.56 -7.11
C LEU A 382 -20.41 -29.36 -6.23
N GLN A 383 -20.01 -30.54 -5.77
CA GLN A 383 -20.78 -31.41 -4.87
C GLN A 383 -20.38 -31.26 -3.39
N ASP A 384 -19.53 -30.29 -3.04
CA ASP A 384 -19.08 -30.10 -1.66
C ASP A 384 -20.25 -29.71 -0.73
N GLY A 385 -20.17 -30.15 0.53
CA GLY A 385 -21.15 -29.82 1.56
C GLY A 385 -21.10 -28.36 1.98
N ALA A 386 -19.93 -27.71 1.91
CA ALA A 386 -19.76 -26.31 2.21
C ALA A 386 -20.08 -25.44 0.99
N TRP A 387 -21.04 -24.54 1.12
CA TRP A 387 -21.48 -23.67 0.03
C TRP A 387 -20.36 -22.73 -0.46
N THR A 388 -19.43 -22.31 0.40
CA THR A 388 -18.28 -21.48 0.03
C THR A 388 -17.33 -22.20 -0.92
N VAL A 389 -17.08 -23.50 -0.68
CA VAL A 389 -16.28 -24.35 -1.57
C VAL A 389 -16.97 -24.52 -2.92
N VAL A 390 -18.29 -24.75 -2.93
CA VAL A 390 -19.07 -24.83 -4.18
C VAL A 390 -19.03 -23.51 -4.96
N CYS A 391 -19.10 -22.37 -4.28
CA CYS A 391 -18.98 -21.06 -4.93
C CYS A 391 -17.60 -20.85 -5.55
N ALA A 392 -16.54 -21.12 -4.79
CA ALA A 392 -15.17 -21.09 -5.29
C ALA A 392 -15.00 -22.03 -6.50
N ALA A 393 -15.56 -23.25 -6.42
CA ALA A 393 -15.52 -24.24 -7.48
C ALA A 393 -16.23 -23.78 -8.76
N ALA A 394 -17.42 -23.19 -8.65
CA ALA A 394 -18.16 -22.68 -9.81
C ALA A 394 -17.39 -21.56 -10.53
N VAL A 395 -16.85 -20.60 -9.78
CA VAL A 395 -16.05 -19.51 -10.33
C VAL A 395 -14.74 -20.03 -10.93
N SER A 396 -14.01 -20.86 -10.19
CA SER A 396 -12.76 -21.50 -10.64
C SER A 396 -12.96 -22.35 -11.90
N LEU A 397 -14.03 -23.12 -11.97
CA LEU A 397 -14.35 -23.94 -13.14
C LEU A 397 -14.60 -23.07 -14.39
N GLY A 398 -15.27 -21.93 -14.23
CA GLY A 398 -15.39 -20.93 -15.28
C GLY A 398 -14.05 -20.34 -15.72
N LYS A 399 -13.16 -20.04 -14.77
CA LYS A 399 -11.81 -19.53 -15.01
C LYS A 399 -10.87 -20.54 -15.70
N THR A 400 -11.25 -21.82 -15.81
CA THR A 400 -10.51 -22.80 -16.64
C THR A 400 -10.69 -22.60 -18.14
N PHE A 401 -11.75 -21.90 -18.57
CA PHE A 401 -12.12 -21.71 -19.99
C PHE A 401 -12.39 -23.00 -20.79
N GLU A 402 -12.58 -24.15 -20.13
CA GLU A 402 -12.85 -25.43 -20.80
C GLU A 402 -14.33 -25.56 -21.20
N ASP A 403 -14.62 -25.90 -22.47
CA ASP A 403 -16.01 -25.98 -22.96
C ASP A 403 -16.87 -27.02 -22.19
N ARG A 404 -16.24 -28.08 -21.67
CA ARG A 404 -16.92 -29.09 -20.84
C ARG A 404 -17.41 -28.55 -19.49
N ALA A 405 -16.96 -27.37 -19.06
CA ALA A 405 -17.46 -26.69 -17.86
C ALA A 405 -18.89 -26.15 -18.02
N VAL A 406 -19.36 -25.94 -19.25
CA VAL A 406 -20.70 -25.39 -19.52
C VAL A 406 -21.77 -26.25 -18.87
N GLU A 407 -21.79 -27.57 -19.13
CA GLU A 407 -22.86 -28.44 -18.67
C GLU A 407 -22.95 -28.54 -17.13
N PRO A 408 -21.86 -28.77 -16.38
CA PRO A 408 -21.89 -28.73 -14.91
C PRO A 408 -22.41 -27.41 -14.34
N LEU A 409 -21.97 -26.27 -14.90
CA LEU A 409 -22.40 -24.95 -14.43
C LEU A 409 -23.87 -24.67 -14.78
N VAL A 410 -24.32 -25.04 -15.99
CA VAL A 410 -25.73 -24.93 -16.39
C VAL A 410 -26.62 -25.77 -15.47
N ARG A 411 -26.21 -26.98 -15.07
CA ARG A 411 -26.96 -27.74 -14.05
C ARG A 411 -27.00 -27.02 -12.71
N LEU A 412 -25.91 -26.38 -12.29
CA LEU A 412 -25.84 -25.62 -11.04
C LEU A 412 -26.76 -24.39 -11.04
N THR A 413 -27.06 -23.79 -12.21
CA THR A 413 -28.04 -22.69 -12.34
C THR A 413 -29.45 -23.08 -11.90
N LYS A 414 -29.76 -24.37 -11.77
CA LYS A 414 -31.09 -24.89 -11.39
C LYS A 414 -31.16 -25.38 -9.95
N HIS A 415 -30.13 -25.10 -9.15
CA HIS A 415 -30.04 -25.57 -7.77
C HIS A 415 -30.95 -24.76 -6.82
N ASP A 416 -31.50 -25.40 -5.78
CA ASP A 416 -32.42 -24.73 -4.83
C ASP A 416 -31.76 -23.59 -4.04
N ASP A 417 -30.50 -23.79 -3.64
CA ASP A 417 -29.65 -22.75 -3.02
C ASP A 417 -29.25 -21.65 -4.03
N TRP A 418 -29.72 -20.43 -3.80
CA TRP A 418 -29.46 -19.26 -4.64
C TRP A 418 -27.97 -18.92 -4.73
N ARG A 419 -27.18 -19.19 -3.68
CA ARG A 419 -25.73 -18.89 -3.66
C ARG A 419 -25.01 -19.68 -4.74
N ARG A 420 -25.43 -20.93 -4.93
CA ARG A 420 -24.88 -21.83 -5.96
C ARG A 420 -25.33 -21.40 -7.35
N ARG A 421 -26.60 -20.99 -7.52
CA ARG A 421 -27.09 -20.44 -8.80
C ARG A 421 -26.35 -19.17 -9.20
N GLY A 422 -26.17 -18.24 -8.26
CA GLY A 422 -25.41 -17.02 -8.47
C GLY A 422 -23.96 -17.32 -8.85
N ALA A 423 -23.29 -18.21 -8.12
CA ALA A 423 -21.91 -18.59 -8.42
C ALA A 423 -21.79 -19.30 -9.78
N ALA A 424 -22.81 -20.05 -10.19
CA ALA A 424 -22.90 -20.63 -11.54
C ALA A 424 -22.93 -19.54 -12.62
N ALA A 425 -23.71 -18.47 -12.43
CA ALA A 425 -23.75 -17.33 -13.35
C ALA A 425 -22.35 -16.68 -13.52
N VAL A 426 -21.62 -16.56 -12.42
CA VAL A 426 -20.25 -16.00 -12.39
C VAL A 426 -19.27 -16.94 -13.09
N GLY A 427 -19.37 -18.25 -12.88
CA GLY A 427 -18.58 -19.24 -13.62
C GLY A 427 -18.85 -19.19 -15.13
N LEU A 428 -20.13 -19.14 -15.52
CA LEU A 428 -20.57 -19.06 -16.92
C LEU A 428 -20.07 -17.78 -17.60
N MET A 429 -20.03 -16.65 -16.87
CA MET A 429 -19.46 -15.39 -17.35
C MET A 429 -18.02 -15.57 -17.87
N HIS A 430 -17.18 -16.27 -17.12
CA HIS A 430 -15.77 -16.45 -17.46
C HIS A 430 -15.58 -17.30 -18.73
N LEU A 431 -16.45 -18.28 -18.99
CA LEU A 431 -16.32 -19.15 -20.17
C LEU A 431 -16.45 -18.38 -21.50
N ASN A 432 -17.25 -17.31 -21.52
CA ASN A 432 -17.44 -16.46 -22.70
C ASN A 432 -17.74 -17.27 -23.99
N ARG A 433 -18.83 -18.06 -23.97
CA ARG A 433 -19.28 -18.91 -25.10
C ARG A 433 -20.73 -18.63 -25.46
N ALA A 434 -21.11 -18.87 -26.71
CA ALA A 434 -22.51 -18.81 -27.14
C ALA A 434 -23.44 -19.71 -26.31
N ALA A 435 -22.95 -20.88 -25.90
CA ALA A 435 -23.70 -21.86 -25.12
C ALA A 435 -24.09 -21.38 -23.71
N VAL A 436 -23.41 -20.36 -23.16
CA VAL A 436 -23.74 -19.83 -21.83
C VAL A 436 -24.79 -18.72 -21.86
N VAL A 437 -25.09 -18.16 -23.03
CA VAL A 437 -25.96 -16.97 -23.15
C VAL A 437 -27.40 -17.29 -22.76
N GLU A 438 -28.01 -18.34 -23.31
CA GLU A 438 -29.41 -18.69 -22.97
C GLU A 438 -29.57 -19.02 -21.47
N PRO A 439 -28.71 -19.86 -20.84
CA PRO A 439 -28.77 -20.08 -19.39
C PRO A 439 -28.64 -18.80 -18.55
N LEU A 440 -27.77 -17.87 -18.94
CA LEU A 440 -27.64 -16.58 -18.24
C LEU A 440 -28.89 -15.73 -18.40
N ILE A 441 -29.50 -15.71 -19.60
CA ILE A 441 -30.78 -15.01 -19.84
C ILE A 441 -31.90 -15.62 -18.99
N GLU A 442 -31.95 -16.94 -18.83
CA GLU A 442 -32.88 -17.60 -17.90
C GLU A 442 -32.70 -17.08 -16.47
N LEU A 443 -31.45 -17.01 -15.98
CA LEU A 443 -31.15 -16.50 -14.64
C LEU A 443 -31.43 -15.01 -14.42
N VAL A 444 -31.47 -14.18 -15.48
CA VAL A 444 -31.94 -12.78 -15.35
C VAL A 444 -33.38 -12.72 -14.80
N GLY A 445 -34.17 -13.78 -15.01
CA GLY A 445 -35.52 -13.92 -14.45
C GLY A 445 -35.59 -14.52 -13.05
N ASP A 446 -34.48 -14.73 -12.34
CA ASP A 446 -34.48 -15.34 -11.00
C ASP A 446 -35.12 -14.41 -9.95
N ASP A 447 -35.87 -15.02 -9.02
CA ASP A 447 -36.56 -14.32 -7.94
C ASP A 447 -35.58 -13.65 -6.97
N VAL A 448 -34.36 -14.19 -6.83
CA VAL A 448 -33.33 -13.66 -5.93
C VAL A 448 -32.52 -12.56 -6.63
N PRO A 449 -32.49 -11.32 -6.10
CA PRO A 449 -31.80 -10.21 -6.74
C PRO A 449 -30.32 -10.46 -7.01
N MET A 450 -29.60 -11.13 -6.09
CA MET A 450 -28.19 -11.49 -6.27
C MET A 450 -27.95 -12.29 -7.55
N VAL A 451 -28.82 -13.28 -7.83
CA VAL A 451 -28.68 -14.20 -8.96
C VAL A 451 -28.95 -13.48 -10.27
N ARG A 452 -30.08 -12.75 -10.36
CA ARG A 452 -30.42 -12.00 -11.59
C ARG A 452 -29.40 -10.92 -11.92
N ASN A 453 -28.85 -10.22 -10.93
CA ASN A 453 -27.83 -9.20 -11.16
C ASN A 453 -26.50 -9.84 -11.57
N ALA A 454 -26.06 -10.93 -10.93
CA ALA A 454 -24.88 -11.65 -11.37
C ALA A 454 -25.00 -12.12 -12.83
N ALA A 455 -26.16 -12.65 -13.22
CA ALA A 455 -26.42 -13.07 -14.60
C ALA A 455 -26.49 -11.90 -15.59
N HIS A 456 -27.11 -10.79 -15.19
CA HIS A 456 -27.16 -9.57 -15.99
C HIS A 456 -25.78 -9.00 -16.26
N TYR A 457 -24.95 -8.86 -15.21
CA TYR A 457 -23.59 -8.37 -15.35
C TYR A 457 -22.70 -9.34 -16.12
N ALA A 458 -22.94 -10.65 -16.01
CA ALA A 458 -22.28 -11.64 -16.85
C ALA A 458 -22.56 -11.38 -18.34
N LEU A 459 -23.82 -11.14 -18.71
CA LEU A 459 -24.22 -10.80 -20.07
C LEU A 459 -23.62 -9.46 -20.51
N MET A 460 -23.69 -8.42 -19.66
CA MET A 460 -23.05 -7.13 -19.96
C MET A 460 -21.56 -7.31 -20.26
N ARG A 461 -20.82 -8.07 -19.44
CA ARG A 461 -19.39 -8.32 -19.65
C ARG A 461 -19.12 -9.07 -20.97
N ILE A 462 -19.87 -10.14 -21.25
CA ILE A 462 -19.77 -10.90 -22.52
C ILE A 462 -19.98 -9.97 -23.72
N PHE A 463 -20.95 -9.06 -23.63
CA PHE A 463 -21.28 -8.09 -24.67
C PHE A 463 -20.59 -6.73 -24.49
N THR A 464 -19.42 -6.69 -23.84
CA THR A 464 -18.54 -5.51 -23.71
C THR A 464 -19.20 -4.29 -23.06
N TYR A 465 -19.83 -4.50 -21.91
CA TYR A 465 -20.54 -3.51 -21.09
C TYR A 465 -21.63 -2.75 -21.85
N ARG A 466 -22.35 -3.45 -22.74
CA ARG A 466 -23.57 -2.91 -23.35
C ARG A 466 -24.52 -2.42 -22.26
N SER A 467 -24.96 -1.17 -22.38
CA SER A 467 -26.10 -0.66 -21.61
C SER A 467 -27.37 -1.40 -22.08
N ALA A 468 -27.86 -2.29 -21.23
CA ALA A 468 -29.11 -3.01 -21.42
C ALA A 468 -29.89 -2.95 -20.11
N GLU A 469 -31.21 -2.90 -20.19
CA GLU A 469 -32.04 -2.97 -18.99
C GLU A 469 -31.91 -4.36 -18.35
N LEU A 470 -32.07 -4.41 -17.02
CA LEU A 470 -32.19 -5.65 -16.26
C LEU A 470 -33.55 -6.29 -16.57
N ASP A 471 -33.69 -6.85 -17.77
CA ASP A 471 -34.92 -7.47 -18.25
C ASP A 471 -34.62 -8.71 -19.11
N GLN A 472 -35.25 -9.83 -18.76
CA GLN A 472 -35.03 -11.10 -19.45
C GLN A 472 -35.47 -11.04 -20.92
N ARG A 473 -36.57 -10.34 -21.23
CA ARG A 473 -37.09 -10.26 -22.60
C ARG A 473 -36.17 -9.42 -23.48
N ALA A 474 -35.69 -8.28 -22.98
CA ALA A 474 -34.74 -7.43 -23.67
C ALA A 474 -33.44 -8.18 -24.04
N TRP A 475 -32.95 -9.05 -23.15
CA TRP A 475 -31.80 -9.90 -23.47
C TRP A 475 -32.13 -11.00 -24.49
N ARG A 476 -33.31 -11.62 -24.43
CA ARG A 476 -33.76 -12.60 -25.45
C ARG A 476 -33.85 -11.96 -26.83
N ASP A 477 -34.48 -10.80 -26.93
CA ASP A 477 -34.66 -10.08 -28.20
C ASP A 477 -33.29 -9.69 -28.77
N TYR A 478 -32.40 -9.12 -27.94
CA TYR A 478 -31.04 -8.80 -28.34
C TYR A 478 -30.24 -10.03 -28.79
N TRP A 479 -30.29 -11.12 -28.03
CA TRP A 479 -29.59 -12.34 -28.41
C TRP A 479 -30.12 -12.90 -29.72
N ALA A 480 -31.43 -12.91 -29.95
CA ALA A 480 -32.02 -13.35 -31.21
C ALA A 480 -31.48 -12.56 -32.42
N GLU A 481 -31.21 -11.26 -32.27
CA GLU A 481 -30.63 -10.42 -33.33
C GLU A 481 -29.14 -10.65 -33.58
N GLN A 482 -28.39 -10.93 -32.50
CA GLN A 482 -26.92 -11.08 -32.52
C GLN A 482 -26.46 -12.52 -32.72
N LYS A 483 -27.33 -13.50 -32.48
CA LYS A 483 -27.03 -14.93 -32.61
C LYS A 483 -26.57 -15.23 -34.03
N GLY A 484 -25.38 -15.81 -34.14
CA GLY A 484 -24.71 -16.09 -35.43
C GLY A 484 -23.92 -14.91 -36.02
N LYS A 485 -24.03 -13.69 -35.48
CA LYS A 485 -23.22 -12.52 -35.86
C LYS A 485 -22.17 -12.17 -34.81
N PHE A 486 -22.47 -12.41 -33.53
CA PHE A 486 -21.57 -12.04 -32.44
C PHE A 486 -20.33 -12.94 -32.42
N LEU A 487 -19.17 -12.29 -32.55
CA LEU A 487 -17.89 -12.98 -32.45
C LEU A 487 -17.46 -13.03 -30.97
N PHE A 488 -17.56 -14.22 -30.39
CA PHE A 488 -16.96 -14.49 -29.08
C PHE A 488 -15.44 -14.44 -29.23
N ARG A 489 -14.83 -13.39 -28.68
CA ARG A 489 -13.38 -13.21 -28.74
C ARG A 489 -12.70 -14.18 -27.79
N ASP A 490 -11.62 -14.79 -28.26
CA ASP A 490 -10.72 -15.52 -27.40
C ASP A 490 -10.03 -14.55 -26.42
N TRP A 491 -9.91 -14.96 -25.17
CA TRP A 491 -9.30 -14.16 -24.12
C TRP A 491 -7.82 -13.88 -24.43
N ARG A 492 -7.13 -14.77 -25.15
CA ARG A 492 -5.75 -14.55 -25.61
C ARG A 492 -5.63 -13.31 -26.49
N THR A 493 -6.60 -13.10 -27.37
CA THR A 493 -6.66 -11.90 -28.22
C THR A 493 -6.95 -10.64 -27.39
N ILE A 494 -7.71 -10.74 -26.29
CA ILE A 494 -7.96 -9.60 -25.38
C ILE A 494 -6.68 -9.27 -24.60
N GLU A 495 -5.98 -10.27 -24.09
CA GLU A 495 -4.73 -10.11 -23.34
C GLU A 495 -3.58 -9.61 -24.21
N GLU A 496 -3.42 -10.13 -25.43
CA GLU A 496 -2.44 -9.63 -26.40
C GLU A 496 -2.68 -8.16 -26.74
N ASN A 497 -3.94 -7.74 -26.89
CA ASN A 497 -4.28 -6.33 -27.10
C ASN A 497 -3.98 -5.48 -25.84
N ARG A 498 -4.26 -5.98 -24.62
CA ARG A 498 -3.88 -5.29 -23.38
C ARG A 498 -2.35 -5.13 -23.24
N LYS A 499 -1.58 -6.17 -23.52
CA LYS A 499 -0.09 -6.14 -23.51
C LYS A 499 0.48 -5.20 -24.57
N LYS A 500 -0.16 -5.12 -25.74
CA LYS A 500 0.28 -4.30 -26.88
C LYS A 500 0.00 -2.80 -26.71
N TYR A 501 -1.05 -2.44 -25.97
CA TYR A 501 -1.51 -1.06 -25.84
C TYR A 501 -1.51 -0.57 -24.38
N GLY A 502 -0.68 -1.12 -23.50
CA GLY A 502 -0.68 -0.80 -22.06
C GLY A 502 -0.67 0.71 -21.78
N TYR A 503 -1.81 1.25 -21.34
CA TYR A 503 -1.96 2.67 -21.04
C TYR A 503 -1.80 2.93 -19.54
N SER A 504 -1.12 4.02 -19.21
CA SER A 504 -1.39 4.74 -17.96
C SER A 504 -2.79 5.37 -18.09
N VAL A 505 -3.77 4.70 -17.52
CA VAL A 505 -5.18 5.10 -17.59
C VAL A 505 -5.43 6.19 -16.52
N PRO A 506 -5.98 7.37 -16.87
CA PRO A 506 -6.40 8.39 -15.90
C PRO A 506 -7.34 7.82 -14.83
N ASP A 507 -7.34 8.39 -13.61
CA ASP A 507 -8.11 7.85 -12.48
C ASP A 507 -9.61 7.63 -12.80
N ARG A 508 -10.22 8.51 -13.60
CA ARG A 508 -11.61 8.37 -14.05
C ARG A 508 -11.85 7.10 -14.88
N GLU A 509 -10.95 6.80 -15.80
CA GLU A 509 -11.06 5.64 -16.68
C GLU A 509 -10.84 4.32 -15.93
N ILE A 510 -10.26 4.36 -14.71
CA ILE A 510 -10.16 3.20 -13.82
C ILE A 510 -11.53 2.79 -13.28
N TYR A 511 -12.45 3.74 -13.11
CA TYR A 511 -13.80 3.47 -12.62
C TYR A 511 -14.83 3.30 -13.75
N ASP A 512 -14.47 3.58 -15.01
CA ASP A 512 -15.39 3.49 -16.13
C ASP A 512 -15.96 2.07 -16.28
N GLY A 513 -17.29 1.94 -16.24
CA GLY A 513 -18.01 0.65 -16.26
C GLY A 513 -17.96 -0.17 -14.96
N LEU A 514 -17.47 0.39 -13.85
CA LEU A 514 -17.48 -0.28 -12.55
C LEU A 514 -18.79 -0.03 -11.80
N ASP A 515 -19.37 -1.07 -11.21
CA ASP A 515 -20.47 -0.91 -10.26
C ASP A 515 -19.92 -0.58 -8.86
N VAL A 516 -20.08 0.67 -8.44
CA VAL A 516 -19.73 1.11 -7.08
C VAL A 516 -21.01 1.20 -6.25
N VAL A 517 -21.09 0.37 -5.21
CA VAL A 517 -22.22 0.28 -4.31
C VAL A 517 -21.83 0.84 -2.96
N VAL A 518 -22.48 1.93 -2.55
CA VAL A 518 -22.22 2.59 -1.27
C VAL A 518 -23.29 2.21 -0.26
N PHE A 519 -22.88 1.64 0.87
CA PHE A 519 -23.76 1.39 2.01
C PHE A 519 -23.86 2.64 2.87
N LYS A 520 -25.05 3.25 2.86
CA LYS A 520 -25.33 4.47 3.62
C LYS A 520 -25.35 4.18 5.11
N SER A 521 -24.80 5.12 5.84
CA SER A 521 -24.72 5.09 7.31
C SER A 521 -24.75 6.52 7.85
N ARG A 522 -24.61 6.68 9.17
CA ARG A 522 -24.67 7.98 9.84
C ARG A 522 -23.35 8.75 9.81
N GLY A 523 -22.24 8.08 9.52
CA GLY A 523 -20.90 8.66 9.56
C GLY A 523 -20.18 8.38 8.26
N ASP A 524 -19.34 9.34 7.84
CA ASP A 524 -18.58 9.29 6.60
C ASP A 524 -19.43 9.21 5.33
N HIS A 525 -19.06 9.93 4.28
CA HIS A 525 -19.81 9.91 3.02
C HIS A 525 -18.85 9.86 1.83
N ILE A 526 -18.38 8.66 1.49
CA ILE A 526 -17.57 8.43 0.29
C ILE A 526 -18.24 9.00 -0.97
N GLU A 527 -19.58 9.10 -0.99
CA GLU A 527 -20.37 9.73 -2.03
C GLU A 527 -19.86 11.14 -2.38
N ASN A 528 -19.53 11.96 -1.38
CA ASN A 528 -19.04 13.32 -1.60
C ASN A 528 -17.73 13.33 -2.42
N LEU A 529 -16.88 12.33 -2.18
CA LEU A 529 -15.65 12.14 -2.93
C LEU A 529 -15.93 11.61 -4.34
N LEU A 530 -16.81 10.61 -4.48
CA LEU A 530 -17.18 10.03 -5.77
C LEU A 530 -17.85 11.06 -6.69
N GLU A 531 -18.75 11.89 -6.16
CA GLU A 531 -19.41 12.98 -6.89
C GLU A 531 -18.41 14.01 -7.41
N LYS A 532 -17.46 14.46 -6.58
CA LYS A 532 -16.40 15.40 -6.99
C LYS A 532 -15.53 14.87 -8.13
N LEU A 533 -15.40 13.55 -8.20
CA LEU A 533 -14.57 12.86 -9.18
C LEU A 533 -15.36 12.37 -10.40
N GLU A 534 -16.66 12.66 -10.44
CA GLU A 534 -17.59 12.20 -11.49
C GLU A 534 -17.60 10.68 -11.66
N ILE A 535 -17.43 9.94 -10.57
CA ILE A 535 -17.49 8.46 -10.55
C ILE A 535 -18.95 8.05 -10.29
N PRO A 536 -19.60 7.30 -11.20
CA PRO A 536 -20.95 6.79 -10.98
C PRO A 536 -21.00 5.80 -9.81
N TYR A 537 -22.02 5.90 -8.99
CA TYR A 537 -22.29 4.97 -7.90
C TYR A 537 -23.79 4.84 -7.65
N ARG A 538 -24.16 3.80 -6.92
CA ARG A 538 -25.51 3.59 -6.41
C ARG A 538 -25.44 3.28 -4.92
N THR A 539 -26.55 3.47 -4.22
CA THR A 539 -26.58 3.35 -2.76
C THR A 539 -27.50 2.25 -2.28
N THR A 540 -27.14 1.63 -1.18
CA THR A 540 -27.99 0.71 -0.40
C THR A 540 -27.98 1.13 1.07
N GLU A 541 -28.81 0.49 1.87
CA GLU A 541 -28.89 0.68 3.32
C GLU A 541 -29.14 -0.65 4.02
N SER A 542 -29.14 -0.62 5.35
CA SER A 542 -29.38 -1.79 6.20
C SER A 542 -30.69 -2.48 5.83
N SER A 543 -30.70 -3.82 5.86
CA SER A 543 -31.79 -4.71 5.42
C SER A 543 -32.08 -4.73 3.92
N LYS A 544 -31.39 -3.92 3.10
CA LYS A 544 -31.58 -3.84 1.64
C LYS A 544 -30.39 -4.36 0.84
N VAL A 545 -29.38 -4.97 1.48
CA VAL A 545 -28.17 -5.40 0.77
C VAL A 545 -28.47 -6.48 -0.27
N THR A 546 -29.42 -7.37 0.01
CA THR A 546 -29.91 -8.34 -0.99
C THR A 546 -30.56 -7.62 -2.17
N GLU A 547 -31.44 -6.65 -1.92
CA GLU A 547 -32.17 -5.89 -2.97
C GLU A 547 -31.23 -5.05 -3.82
N ALA A 548 -30.10 -4.62 -3.24
CA ALA A 548 -29.03 -3.94 -3.94
C ALA A 548 -28.41 -4.80 -5.05
N GLY A 549 -28.61 -6.13 -5.10
CA GLY A 549 -28.23 -6.86 -6.30
C GLY A 549 -26.72 -6.84 -6.59
N LEU A 550 -25.89 -6.94 -5.55
CA LEU A 550 -24.45 -7.15 -5.67
C LEU A 550 -24.09 -8.29 -6.65
N HIS A 551 -23.02 -8.08 -7.40
CA HIS A 551 -22.41 -9.05 -8.29
C HIS A 551 -20.88 -8.96 -8.14
N PRO A 552 -20.10 -10.00 -8.48
CA PRO A 552 -18.68 -10.06 -8.07
C PRO A 552 -17.75 -9.04 -8.73
N GLU A 553 -18.16 -8.43 -9.83
CA GLU A 553 -17.38 -7.36 -10.46
C GLU A 553 -17.56 -6.00 -9.74
N ALA A 554 -18.56 -5.86 -8.86
CA ALA A 554 -18.81 -4.64 -8.11
C ALA A 554 -17.77 -4.37 -7.00
N ILE A 555 -17.75 -3.13 -6.53
CA ILE A 555 -17.11 -2.72 -5.28
C ILE A 555 -18.19 -2.31 -4.30
N PHE A 556 -18.13 -2.85 -3.09
CA PHE A 556 -18.99 -2.47 -1.99
C PHE A 556 -18.21 -1.61 -1.01
N VAL A 557 -18.64 -0.37 -0.81
CA VAL A 557 -18.05 0.55 0.17
C VAL A 557 -19.02 0.69 1.34
N SER A 558 -18.59 0.21 2.50
CA SER A 558 -19.29 0.39 3.77
C SER A 558 -18.78 1.65 4.46
N ASN A 559 -19.60 2.71 4.43
CA ASN A 559 -19.30 3.93 5.16
C ASN A 559 -19.30 3.66 6.69
N CYS A 560 -18.62 4.52 7.43
CA CYS A 560 -18.49 4.45 8.87
C CYS A 560 -19.87 4.32 9.56
N THR A 561 -20.00 3.45 10.55
CA THR A 561 -21.28 3.07 11.22
C THR A 561 -22.21 2.24 10.32
N GLY A 562 -21.63 1.53 9.35
CA GLY A 562 -22.31 0.60 8.45
C GLY A 562 -22.91 -0.62 9.16
N GLU A 563 -23.93 -0.41 9.99
CA GLU A 563 -24.63 -1.41 10.79
C GLU A 563 -25.48 -2.32 9.90
N ILE A 564 -24.92 -3.46 9.51
CA ILE A 564 -25.66 -4.48 8.76
C ILE A 564 -26.50 -5.35 9.71
N VAL A 565 -27.68 -5.77 9.27
CA VAL A 565 -28.52 -6.74 10.01
C VAL A 565 -28.11 -8.18 9.66
N PRO A 566 -28.52 -9.20 10.45
CA PRO A 566 -28.18 -10.60 10.15
C PRO A 566 -28.48 -11.05 8.72
N ASP A 567 -29.58 -10.56 8.13
CA ASP A 567 -29.99 -10.91 6.77
C ASP A 567 -29.09 -10.31 5.67
N ASP A 568 -28.32 -9.27 5.98
CA ASP A 568 -27.36 -8.64 5.08
C ASP A 568 -25.99 -9.37 5.05
N VAL A 569 -25.68 -10.16 6.09
CA VAL A 569 -24.38 -10.84 6.25
C VAL A 569 -24.14 -11.84 5.13
N MET A 570 -25.11 -12.73 4.90
CA MET A 570 -24.99 -13.82 3.93
C MET A 570 -24.81 -13.32 2.48
N PRO A 571 -25.57 -12.31 1.99
CA PRO A 571 -25.31 -11.66 0.70
C PRO A 571 -23.89 -11.10 0.55
N LEU A 572 -23.37 -10.42 1.58
CA LEU A 572 -22.02 -9.84 1.55
C LEU A 572 -20.93 -10.91 1.58
N GLU A 573 -21.11 -11.94 2.42
CA GLU A 573 -20.22 -13.09 2.47
C GLU A 573 -20.15 -13.75 1.08
N TRP A 574 -21.32 -14.05 0.48
CA TRP A 574 -21.39 -14.60 -0.87
C TRP A 574 -20.71 -13.70 -1.92
N PHE A 575 -20.97 -12.38 -1.87
CA PHE A 575 -20.37 -11.40 -2.77
C PHE A 575 -18.84 -11.46 -2.74
N VAL A 576 -18.22 -11.44 -1.55
CA VAL A 576 -16.75 -11.50 -1.43
C VAL A 576 -16.23 -12.86 -1.89
N HIS A 577 -16.84 -13.98 -1.46
CA HIS A 577 -16.38 -15.32 -1.83
C HIS A 577 -16.35 -15.56 -3.34
N THR A 578 -17.24 -14.90 -4.09
CA THR A 578 -17.37 -15.06 -5.55
C THR A 578 -16.54 -14.08 -6.38
N GLY A 579 -15.82 -13.12 -5.76
CA GLY A 579 -14.96 -12.16 -6.46
C GLY A 579 -15.14 -10.69 -6.06
N GLY A 580 -16.14 -10.40 -5.24
CA GLY A 580 -16.46 -9.07 -4.76
C GLY A 580 -15.35 -8.42 -3.95
N ALA A 581 -15.31 -7.09 -4.01
CA ALA A 581 -14.38 -6.30 -3.23
C ALA A 581 -15.14 -5.50 -2.17
N LEU A 582 -14.90 -5.82 -0.89
CA LEU A 582 -15.53 -5.18 0.26
C LEU A 582 -14.54 -4.21 0.92
N PHE A 583 -14.92 -2.95 0.98
CA PHE A 583 -14.14 -1.89 1.59
C PHE A 583 -14.91 -1.28 2.75
N GLY A 584 -14.29 -1.20 3.93
CA GLY A 584 -14.84 -0.52 5.10
C GLY A 584 -14.06 0.73 5.47
N SER A 585 -14.75 1.75 5.99
CA SER A 585 -14.12 2.76 6.82
C SER A 585 -14.50 2.63 8.29
N CYS A 586 -13.50 2.71 9.15
CA CYS A 586 -13.64 3.05 10.56
C CYS A 586 -14.54 2.08 11.34
N TRP A 587 -15.79 2.43 11.65
CA TRP A 587 -16.72 1.54 12.36
C TRP A 587 -17.23 0.36 11.50
N ALA A 588 -17.11 0.45 10.18
CA ALA A 588 -17.44 -0.65 9.27
C ALA A 588 -16.63 -1.91 9.58
N LEU A 589 -15.44 -1.79 10.18
CA LEU A 589 -14.66 -2.92 10.68
C LEU A 589 -15.49 -3.85 11.57
N HIS A 590 -16.08 -3.30 12.64
CA HIS A 590 -16.87 -4.09 13.59
C HIS A 590 -18.29 -4.35 13.08
N GLU A 591 -18.90 -3.33 12.47
CA GLU A 591 -20.32 -3.37 12.11
C GLU A 591 -20.60 -4.12 10.81
N THR A 592 -19.62 -4.25 9.92
CA THR A 592 -19.74 -4.95 8.64
C THR A 592 -18.71 -6.08 8.51
N ILE A 593 -17.42 -5.77 8.52
CA ILE A 593 -16.35 -6.70 8.12
C ILE A 593 -16.24 -7.89 9.07
N GLU A 594 -16.20 -7.67 10.38
CA GLU A 594 -16.15 -8.74 11.38
C GLU A 594 -17.37 -9.66 11.31
N ARG A 595 -18.55 -9.10 11.00
CA ARG A 595 -19.79 -9.88 10.87
C ARG A 595 -19.76 -10.75 9.60
N VAL A 596 -19.19 -10.23 8.51
CA VAL A 596 -19.07 -10.94 7.22
C VAL A 596 -17.97 -11.98 7.25
N TYR A 597 -16.79 -11.66 7.82
CA TYR A 597 -15.66 -12.57 7.85
C TYR A 597 -14.78 -12.34 9.10
N PRO A 598 -15.08 -13.01 10.23
CA PRO A 598 -14.33 -12.83 11.48
C PRO A 598 -12.98 -13.56 11.48
N GLY A 599 -12.09 -13.14 12.38
CA GLY A 599 -10.86 -13.86 12.74
C GLY A 599 -9.63 -13.59 11.86
N VAL A 600 -9.60 -12.47 11.13
CA VAL A 600 -8.41 -12.02 10.38
C VAL A 600 -7.99 -10.62 10.82
N ILE A 601 -8.92 -9.67 10.75
CA ILE A 601 -8.80 -8.33 11.32
C ILE A 601 -10.03 -8.07 12.19
N GLU A 602 -9.83 -7.30 13.26
CA GLU A 602 -10.88 -6.98 14.24
C GLU A 602 -10.64 -5.58 14.82
N LYS A 603 -11.68 -4.99 15.40
CA LYS A 603 -11.62 -3.76 16.17
C LYS A 603 -10.74 -3.95 17.39
N LEU A 604 -9.74 -3.09 17.53
CA LEU A 604 -8.93 -2.99 18.73
C LEU A 604 -9.78 -2.41 19.88
N PRO A 605 -9.89 -3.09 21.03
CA PRO A 605 -10.52 -2.51 22.22
C PRO A 605 -9.67 -1.35 22.74
N THR A 606 -10.17 -0.12 22.65
CA THR A 606 -9.51 1.07 23.19
C THR A 606 -10.17 1.51 24.50
N PRO A 607 -9.45 2.17 25.44
CA PRO A 607 -10.00 2.52 26.76
C PRO A 607 -11.28 3.36 26.73
N ARG A 608 -11.47 4.17 25.68
CA ARG A 608 -12.65 5.02 25.50
C ARG A 608 -13.62 4.48 24.44
N GLY A 609 -13.40 3.25 23.97
CA GLY A 609 -14.14 2.65 22.86
C GLY A 609 -13.76 3.21 21.49
N GLN A 610 -13.37 4.50 21.41
CA GLN A 610 -12.99 5.20 20.18
C GLN A 610 -11.68 6.00 20.32
N VAL A 611 -11.07 6.27 19.18
CA VAL A 611 -9.90 7.13 19.00
C VAL A 611 -10.34 8.57 18.77
N LEU A 612 -9.63 9.52 19.38
CA LEU A 612 -9.86 10.95 19.26
C LEU A 612 -8.50 11.65 19.15
N GLY A 613 -8.11 12.07 17.96
CA GLY A 613 -6.90 12.85 17.73
C GLY A 613 -6.33 12.74 16.32
N ASP A 614 -5.29 13.54 16.07
CA ASP A 614 -4.49 13.50 14.85
C ASP A 614 -3.29 12.58 15.05
N VAL A 615 -3.04 11.69 14.09
CA VAL A 615 -1.90 10.78 14.13
C VAL A 615 -1.14 10.84 12.82
N ARG A 616 0.20 10.73 12.85
CA ARG A 616 0.98 10.58 11.61
C ARG A 616 0.79 9.17 11.10
N ALA A 617 0.47 9.04 9.82
CA ALA A 617 0.38 7.77 9.13
C ALA A 617 1.69 7.50 8.37
N ALA A 618 2.11 6.24 8.33
CA ALA A 618 3.31 5.83 7.61
C ALA A 618 3.03 4.56 6.80
N PRO A 619 3.47 4.48 5.53
CA PRO A 619 3.40 3.24 4.77
C PRO A 619 4.29 2.18 5.42
N CYS A 620 3.77 0.96 5.60
CA CYS A 620 4.52 -0.16 6.17
C CYS A 620 5.44 -0.86 5.16
N SER A 621 5.12 -0.75 3.86
CA SER A 621 5.89 -1.33 2.76
C SER A 621 5.78 -0.42 1.54
N HIS A 622 6.91 0.09 1.05
CA HIS A 622 6.94 0.93 -0.16
C HIS A 622 6.73 0.11 -1.45
N ASP A 623 6.90 -1.22 -1.39
CA ASP A 623 6.75 -2.13 -2.53
C ASP A 623 5.32 -2.67 -2.69
N SER A 624 4.37 -2.25 -1.85
CA SER A 624 2.98 -2.69 -1.95
C SER A 624 2.29 -2.03 -3.13
N ASP A 625 1.73 -2.84 -4.05
CA ASP A 625 0.97 -2.36 -5.21
C ASP A 625 -0.23 -1.47 -4.82
N TYR A 626 -0.72 -1.60 -3.58
CA TYR A 626 -1.81 -0.80 -3.03
C TYR A 626 -1.36 0.60 -2.60
N LEU A 627 -0.07 0.79 -2.28
CA LEU A 627 0.48 2.06 -1.78
C LEU A 627 1.24 2.86 -2.83
N ASN A 628 1.47 2.29 -4.01
CA ASN A 628 2.17 2.95 -5.09
C ASN A 628 1.49 4.29 -5.47
N GLY A 629 2.20 5.40 -5.32
CA GLY A 629 1.69 6.74 -5.61
C GLY A 629 0.69 7.30 -4.59
N VAL A 630 0.36 6.57 -3.52
CA VAL A 630 -0.57 7.06 -2.46
C VAL A 630 0.10 8.18 -1.66
N PHE A 631 1.27 7.90 -1.10
CA PHE A 631 2.08 8.86 -0.35
C PHE A 631 3.37 9.16 -1.12
N PRO A 632 3.56 10.40 -1.62
CA PRO A 632 4.88 10.82 -2.08
C PRO A 632 5.91 10.68 -0.96
N ALA A 633 7.14 10.28 -1.27
CA ALA A 633 8.18 10.00 -0.27
C ALA A 633 8.52 11.17 0.68
N HIS A 634 8.18 12.40 0.28
CA HIS A 634 8.40 13.62 1.08
C HIS A 634 7.19 14.02 1.92
N VAL A 635 6.06 13.31 1.80
CA VAL A 635 4.81 13.61 2.50
C VAL A 635 4.73 12.77 3.76
N THR A 636 4.44 13.43 4.88
CA THR A 636 4.10 12.76 6.14
C THR A 636 2.59 12.92 6.35
N PRO A 637 1.75 11.97 5.92
CA PRO A 637 0.30 12.13 6.04
C PRO A 637 -0.12 12.22 7.51
N ILE A 638 -1.12 13.04 7.79
CA ILE A 638 -1.75 13.16 9.11
C ILE A 638 -3.19 12.70 8.96
N TYR A 639 -3.57 11.67 9.71
CA TYR A 639 -4.94 11.18 9.73
C TYR A 639 -5.66 11.78 10.93
N HIS A 640 -6.73 12.51 10.65
CA HIS A 640 -7.66 12.99 11.65
C HIS A 640 -8.63 11.87 12.05
N LEU A 641 -8.45 11.33 13.26
CA LEU A 641 -9.21 10.19 13.78
C LEU A 641 -10.23 10.66 14.82
N GLU A 642 -11.34 11.25 14.37
CA GLU A 642 -12.45 11.62 15.26
C GLU A 642 -13.44 10.46 15.40
N GLY A 643 -13.48 9.84 16.58
CA GLY A 643 -14.40 8.74 16.88
C GLY A 643 -14.03 7.42 16.22
N ALA A 644 -12.78 7.23 15.78
CA ALA A 644 -12.40 6.09 14.95
C ALA A 644 -12.06 4.79 15.73
N HIS A 645 -12.03 3.65 15.03
CA HIS A 645 -11.57 2.37 15.60
C HIS A 645 -10.30 1.89 14.92
N LEU A 646 -9.32 1.49 15.71
CA LEU A 646 -8.06 0.95 15.19
C LEU A 646 -8.20 -0.52 14.84
N ILE A 647 -7.34 -0.97 13.92
CA ILE A 647 -7.32 -2.34 13.44
C ILE A 647 -6.38 -3.18 14.32
N ARG A 648 -6.87 -4.30 14.82
CA ARG A 648 -6.06 -5.40 15.34
C ARG A 648 -5.98 -6.49 14.28
N VAL A 649 -4.77 -6.90 13.92
CA VAL A 649 -4.56 -8.05 13.03
C VAL A 649 -4.45 -9.32 13.86
N VAL A 650 -5.37 -10.25 13.66
CA VAL A 650 -5.45 -11.52 14.39
C VAL A 650 -4.65 -12.61 13.66
N ASP A 651 -4.62 -12.59 12.33
CA ASP A 651 -3.88 -13.54 11.50
C ASP A 651 -2.89 -12.81 10.55
N PRO A 652 -1.67 -12.46 11.02
CA PRO A 652 -0.69 -11.67 10.27
C PRO A 652 -0.19 -12.32 8.98
N GLU A 653 -0.35 -13.64 8.83
CA GLU A 653 0.04 -14.36 7.64
C GLU A 653 -1.05 -14.31 6.55
N ARG A 654 -2.31 -13.99 6.92
CA ARG A 654 -3.42 -13.77 5.98
C ARG A 654 -3.65 -12.30 5.65
N ALA A 655 -3.31 -11.39 6.55
CA ALA A 655 -3.49 -9.95 6.36
C ALA A 655 -2.17 -9.22 6.13
N GLU A 656 -2.21 -8.19 5.29
CA GLU A 656 -1.13 -7.23 5.15
C GLU A 656 -1.58 -5.90 5.76
N VAL A 657 -0.77 -5.36 6.68
CA VAL A 657 -0.93 -3.98 7.16
C VAL A 657 -0.24 -3.06 6.18
N LEU A 658 -1.01 -2.14 5.59
CA LEU A 658 -0.53 -1.19 4.60
C LEU A 658 -0.01 0.09 5.26
N ILE A 659 -0.73 0.57 6.28
CA ILE A 659 -0.44 1.84 6.93
C ILE A 659 -0.48 1.65 8.45
N ASP A 660 0.53 2.17 9.15
CA ASP A 660 0.56 2.21 10.61
C ASP A 660 0.90 3.60 11.17
N SER A 661 0.79 3.73 12.49
CA SER A 661 1.13 4.94 13.23
C SER A 661 1.71 4.63 14.62
N PRO A 662 2.98 4.99 14.88
CA PRO A 662 3.55 4.98 16.22
C PRO A 662 2.78 5.89 17.20
N ASP A 663 2.24 7.01 16.72
CA ASP A 663 1.45 7.93 17.55
C ASP A 663 0.16 7.25 18.05
N ALA A 664 -0.51 6.52 17.16
CA ALA A 664 -1.70 5.74 17.50
C ALA A 664 -1.35 4.59 18.46
N ALA A 665 -0.27 3.86 18.19
CA ALA A 665 0.19 2.76 19.05
C ALA A 665 0.50 3.24 20.47
N GLN A 666 1.19 4.39 20.60
CA GLN A 666 1.49 4.97 21.90
C GLN A 666 0.25 5.40 22.67
N THR A 667 -0.70 6.01 21.98
CA THR A 667 -1.82 6.71 22.64
C THR A 667 -3.00 5.79 22.90
N TYR A 668 -3.22 4.80 22.03
CA TYR A 668 -4.42 3.95 22.03
C TYR A 668 -4.13 2.44 22.14
N GLY A 669 -2.86 2.04 22.13
CA GLY A 669 -2.44 0.65 22.32
C GLY A 669 -2.38 -0.20 21.05
N GLY A 670 -2.51 0.41 19.87
CA GLY A 670 -2.26 -0.25 18.58
C GLY A 670 -2.10 0.74 17.44
N GLY A 671 -1.30 0.38 16.44
CA GLY A 671 -0.88 1.31 15.39
C GLY A 671 -1.46 1.07 14.00
N ASN A 672 -2.18 -0.03 13.75
CA ASN A 672 -2.59 -0.37 12.38
C ASN A 672 -3.76 0.52 11.93
N LEU A 673 -3.58 1.21 10.80
CA LEU A 673 -4.51 2.18 10.23
C LEU A 673 -5.18 1.71 8.93
N ALA A 674 -4.58 0.77 8.21
CA ALA A 674 -5.20 0.14 7.05
C ALA A 674 -4.65 -1.28 6.85
N ALA A 675 -5.53 -2.25 6.59
CA ALA A 675 -5.15 -3.63 6.37
C ALA A 675 -6.11 -4.36 5.42
N TRP A 676 -5.59 -5.30 4.65
CA TRP A 676 -6.36 -6.07 3.67
C TRP A 676 -6.03 -7.56 3.68
N PHE A 677 -6.96 -8.38 3.18
CA PHE A 677 -6.80 -9.83 3.01
C PHE A 677 -7.72 -10.40 1.92
N ARG A 678 -7.44 -11.64 1.49
CA ARG A 678 -8.24 -12.38 0.48
C ARG A 678 -9.24 -13.35 1.12
N VAL A 679 -10.39 -13.49 0.47
CA VAL A 679 -11.47 -14.46 0.81
C VAL A 679 -12.05 -14.99 -0.49
N GLY A 680 -12.01 -16.31 -0.70
CA GLY A 680 -12.42 -16.93 -1.96
C GLY A 680 -11.71 -16.29 -3.17
N HIS A 681 -12.50 -15.82 -4.13
CA HIS A 681 -12.01 -15.04 -5.28
C HIS A 681 -11.96 -13.52 -5.04
N GLY A 682 -12.48 -13.03 -3.91
CA GLY A 682 -12.56 -11.59 -3.60
C GLY A 682 -11.54 -11.10 -2.58
N VAL A 683 -11.76 -9.86 -2.15
CA VAL A 683 -10.86 -9.10 -1.27
C VAL A 683 -11.64 -8.29 -0.25
N ILE A 684 -11.08 -8.18 0.96
CA ILE A 684 -11.58 -7.32 2.04
C ILE A 684 -10.46 -6.35 2.44
N LEU A 685 -10.82 -5.08 2.58
CA LEU A 685 -9.94 -4.00 3.02
C LEU A 685 -10.68 -3.13 4.04
N ASP A 686 -9.99 -2.75 5.11
CA ASP A 686 -10.47 -1.73 6.04
C ASP A 686 -9.45 -0.59 6.15
N SER A 687 -9.96 0.63 6.32
CA SER A 687 -9.16 1.79 6.72
C SER A 687 -9.81 2.52 7.87
N VAL A 688 -9.00 2.87 8.88
CA VAL A 688 -9.43 3.68 10.02
C VAL A 688 -9.75 5.12 9.60
N ASN A 689 -9.28 5.53 8.43
CA ASN A 689 -9.44 6.89 7.92
C ASN A 689 -10.90 7.17 7.53
N HIS A 690 -11.38 8.35 7.89
CA HIS A 690 -12.65 8.88 7.36
C HIS A 690 -12.40 9.49 5.98
N PHE A 691 -13.29 9.24 5.01
CA PHE A 691 -13.20 9.78 3.66
C PHE A 691 -13.41 11.29 3.59
N ASP A 692 -14.28 11.83 4.45
CA ASP A 692 -14.65 13.25 4.43
C ASP A 692 -13.99 14.10 5.51
N LEU A 693 -13.52 13.48 6.60
CA LEU A 693 -12.93 14.20 7.73
C LEU A 693 -11.42 14.34 7.58
N GLN A 694 -10.94 14.71 6.39
CA GLN A 694 -9.54 15.03 6.13
C GLN A 694 -9.40 16.36 5.37
N GLY A 695 -8.34 17.10 5.68
CA GLY A 695 -7.97 18.33 4.99
C GLY A 695 -7.89 19.55 5.89
N LEU A 696 -7.83 20.72 5.25
CA LEU A 696 -7.41 21.98 5.86
C LEU A 696 -8.40 22.55 6.89
N GLU A 697 -9.64 22.07 6.91
CA GLU A 697 -10.67 22.50 7.87
C GLU A 697 -10.44 21.93 9.27
N VAL A 698 -10.06 20.65 9.35
CA VAL A 698 -9.84 19.92 10.61
C VAL A 698 -8.37 19.87 11.02
N ALA A 699 -7.46 20.23 10.10
CA ALA A 699 -6.03 20.23 10.35
C ALA A 699 -5.63 21.12 11.56
N PRO A 700 -4.82 20.60 12.49
CA PRO A 700 -4.53 21.27 13.74
C PRO A 700 -3.65 22.51 13.54
N GLY A 701 -4.05 23.62 14.17
CA GLY A 701 -3.17 24.79 14.35
C GLY A 701 -3.00 25.72 13.15
N LEU A 702 -3.76 25.55 12.05
CA LEU A 702 -3.62 26.37 10.84
C LEU A 702 -4.40 27.70 10.90
N LYS A 703 -3.70 28.81 11.12
CA LYS A 703 -4.25 30.17 11.26
C LYS A 703 -4.13 30.97 9.97
N THR A 704 -2.98 30.94 9.30
CA THR A 704 -2.70 31.77 8.12
C THR A 704 -2.94 31.03 6.80
N PRO A 705 -3.14 31.76 5.67
CA PRO A 705 -3.12 31.17 4.34
C PRO A 705 -1.85 30.38 4.04
N GLU A 706 -0.71 30.89 4.47
CA GLU A 706 0.61 30.30 4.24
C GLU A 706 0.76 28.97 5.00
N GLU A 707 0.33 28.91 6.26
CA GLU A 707 0.32 27.67 7.06
C GLU A 707 -0.53 26.57 6.39
N ARG A 708 -1.66 26.94 5.77
CA ARG A 708 -2.49 26.00 5.00
C ARG A 708 -1.81 25.52 3.73
N GLN A 709 -1.08 26.38 3.02
CA GLN A 709 -0.34 25.99 1.83
C GLN A 709 0.83 25.07 2.18
N VAL A 710 1.56 25.37 3.26
CA VAL A 710 2.63 24.51 3.79
C VAL A 710 2.06 23.14 4.15
N TYR A 711 0.95 23.10 4.89
CA TYR A 711 0.29 21.85 5.25
C TYR A 711 -0.13 21.04 4.02
N ALA A 712 -0.71 21.69 3.01
CA ALA A 712 -1.13 21.01 1.79
C ALA A 712 0.04 20.34 1.05
N ILE A 713 1.23 20.94 1.06
CA ILE A 713 2.43 20.33 0.46
C ILE A 713 3.01 19.23 1.35
N ASP A 714 3.25 19.51 2.63
CA ASP A 714 3.97 18.60 3.54
C ASP A 714 3.15 17.37 3.96
N HIS A 715 1.82 17.49 4.00
CA HIS A 715 0.94 16.46 4.57
C HIS A 715 -0.11 15.92 3.58
N MET A 716 -0.57 16.73 2.61
CA MET A 716 -1.61 16.32 1.64
C MET A 716 -1.03 15.98 0.25
N GLY A 717 0.25 16.25 0.01
CA GLY A 717 0.94 15.93 -1.24
C GLY A 717 0.59 16.82 -2.43
N LEU A 718 0.25 18.09 -2.18
CA LEU A 718 0.09 19.12 -3.21
C LEU A 718 1.42 19.34 -3.94
N GLY A 719 1.44 19.14 -5.26
CA GLY A 719 2.64 19.35 -6.08
C GLY A 719 2.95 20.83 -6.31
N TYR A 720 4.19 21.18 -6.63
CA TYR A 720 4.58 22.57 -6.88
C TYR A 720 3.86 23.22 -8.05
N SER A 721 3.65 22.50 -9.15
CA SER A 721 2.94 23.03 -10.32
C SER A 721 1.49 23.39 -9.95
N GLU A 722 0.79 22.49 -9.26
CA GLU A 722 -0.58 22.73 -8.78
C GLU A 722 -0.62 23.86 -7.76
N TRP A 723 0.29 23.87 -6.78
CA TRP A 723 0.45 24.97 -5.83
C TRP A 723 0.64 26.32 -6.53
N ARG A 724 1.48 26.40 -7.57
CA ARG A 724 1.74 27.64 -8.31
C ARG A 724 0.48 28.23 -8.95
N GLU A 725 -0.43 27.38 -9.44
CA GLU A 725 -1.70 27.78 -10.05
C GLU A 725 -2.68 28.36 -9.01
N ILE A 726 -2.63 27.83 -7.78
CA ILE A 726 -3.63 28.11 -6.76
C ILE A 726 -3.17 28.99 -5.59
N GLN A 727 -1.86 29.19 -5.38
CA GLN A 727 -1.29 29.87 -4.22
C GLN A 727 -1.83 31.30 -3.97
N ARG A 728 -2.32 31.98 -5.01
CA ARG A 728 -2.88 33.35 -4.91
C ARG A 728 -4.40 33.39 -4.75
N LYS A 729 -5.08 32.25 -4.72
CA LYS A 729 -6.54 32.19 -4.65
C LYS A 729 -7.04 32.67 -3.29
N ALA A 730 -8.12 33.44 -3.28
CA ALA A 730 -8.63 34.06 -2.06
C ALA A 730 -9.17 33.04 -1.03
N TYR A 731 -9.52 31.83 -1.47
CA TYR A 731 -10.07 30.80 -0.60
C TYR A 731 -9.10 30.34 0.50
N TRP A 732 -7.78 30.48 0.30
CA TRP A 732 -6.77 30.13 1.32
C TRP A 732 -6.96 30.89 2.65
N ARG A 733 -7.68 32.01 2.65
CA ARG A 733 -8.00 32.78 3.85
C ARG A 733 -9.06 32.13 4.75
N ASN A 734 -9.76 31.12 4.26
CA ASN A 734 -10.83 30.43 4.99
C ASN A 734 -10.61 28.92 4.91
N ALA A 735 -10.48 28.26 6.06
CA ALA A 735 -10.15 26.84 6.15
C ALA A 735 -11.17 25.95 5.42
N THR A 736 -12.46 26.15 5.66
CA THR A 736 -13.55 25.41 5.01
C THR A 736 -13.51 25.56 3.48
N LYS A 737 -13.33 26.78 2.96
CA LYS A 737 -13.23 26.99 1.51
C LYS A 737 -11.97 26.36 0.93
N ALA A 738 -10.82 26.50 1.60
CA ALA A 738 -9.58 25.87 1.16
C ALA A 738 -9.69 24.34 1.14
N SER A 739 -10.30 23.73 2.16
CA SER A 739 -10.52 22.28 2.24
C SER A 739 -11.40 21.76 1.10
N LYS A 740 -12.38 22.55 0.64
CA LYS A 740 -13.23 22.19 -0.51
C LYS A 740 -12.48 22.21 -1.84
N GLU A 741 -11.61 23.21 -2.03
CA GLU A 741 -10.88 23.43 -3.29
C GLU A 741 -9.59 22.60 -3.38
N VAL A 742 -9.01 22.24 -2.24
CA VAL A 742 -7.77 21.47 -2.11
C VAL A 742 -8.03 20.27 -1.20
N PRO A 743 -8.63 19.19 -1.73
CA PRO A 743 -8.94 18.01 -0.95
C PRO A 743 -7.70 17.15 -0.70
N ASP A 744 -7.67 16.44 0.43
CA ASP A 744 -6.72 15.36 0.65
C ASP A 744 -7.09 14.18 -0.26
N ARG A 745 -6.15 13.73 -1.10
CA ARG A 745 -6.38 12.64 -2.06
C ARG A 745 -5.79 11.31 -1.62
N SER A 746 -5.18 11.21 -0.44
CA SER A 746 -4.53 9.98 0.03
C SER A 746 -5.50 8.80 0.09
N ALA A 747 -6.65 8.99 0.76
CA ALA A 747 -7.71 7.97 0.84
C ALA A 747 -8.26 7.59 -0.55
N PHE A 748 -8.38 8.57 -1.45
CA PHE A 748 -8.84 8.32 -2.82
C PHE A 748 -7.83 7.49 -3.63
N ARG A 749 -6.55 7.87 -3.61
CA ARG A 749 -5.49 7.15 -4.32
C ARG A 749 -5.38 5.71 -3.81
N PHE A 750 -5.56 5.54 -2.51
CA PHE A 750 -5.63 4.23 -1.88
C PHE A 750 -6.79 3.38 -2.41
N LEU A 751 -8.02 3.93 -2.43
CA LEU A 751 -9.18 3.27 -3.02
C LEU A 751 -8.98 2.96 -4.52
N THR A 752 -8.41 3.90 -5.26
CA THR A 752 -8.14 3.77 -6.70
C THR A 752 -7.15 2.65 -6.98
N ASN A 753 -6.07 2.54 -6.19
CA ASN A 753 -5.12 1.44 -6.32
C ASN A 753 -5.79 0.09 -6.00
N PHE A 754 -6.71 0.06 -5.05
CA PHE A 754 -7.49 -1.15 -4.77
C PHE A 754 -8.35 -1.56 -5.97
N VAL A 755 -9.04 -0.61 -6.61
CA VAL A 755 -9.81 -0.84 -7.85
C VAL A 755 -8.91 -1.25 -9.02
N ARG A 756 -7.78 -0.57 -9.19
CA ARG A 756 -6.82 -0.82 -10.27
C ARG A 756 -6.25 -2.23 -10.17
N ASN A 757 -5.83 -2.64 -8.97
CA ASN A 757 -5.33 -3.99 -8.74
C ASN A 757 -6.41 -5.05 -9.02
N LYS A 758 -7.68 -4.80 -8.66
CA LYS A 758 -8.79 -5.69 -9.06
C LYS A 758 -8.85 -5.87 -10.59
N ARG A 759 -8.84 -4.76 -11.35
CA ARG A 759 -8.93 -4.80 -12.82
C ARG A 759 -7.71 -5.37 -13.54
N ILE A 760 -6.52 -5.28 -12.93
CA ILE A 760 -5.28 -5.85 -13.49
C ILE A 760 -5.27 -7.37 -13.34
N HIS A 761 -5.75 -7.88 -12.20
CA HIS A 761 -5.64 -9.29 -11.85
C HIS A 761 -6.85 -10.15 -12.26
N ASP A 762 -8.00 -9.54 -12.58
CA ASP A 762 -9.20 -10.18 -13.15
C ASP A 762 -9.32 -10.05 -14.68
#